data_AF-A0A1Y2AEK1-F1
#
_entry.id   AF-A0A1Y2AEK1-F1
#
_cell.length_a   1.000
_cell.length_b   1.000
_cell.length_c   1.000
_cell.angle_alpha   90.00
_cell.angle_beta   90.00
_cell.angle_gamma   90.00
#
_symmetry.space_group_name_H-M   'P 1'
#
loop_
_entity.id
_entity.type
_entity.pdbx_description
1 polymer ?
#
loop_
_entity_poly.entity_id
_entity_poly.type
_entity_poly.pdbx_seq_one_letter_code
_entity_poly.pdbx_strand_id
1 'polypeptide(L)'
;MKFQSVIKVLGSLTLILPTVFAKSQDYARHLELSLLFYEAQRSGPLPASNRIYWRKDSMTDAGADNHVDLNGGYYDAGDNVKFNFPQANTITLLAFSAYKWKDGYKQADQWEYIKDAIKWGTDYFIKCHTGKNELYGQVGNGSLDHGAWVAPEDMTYAHPSYKIDSKKPGSDLAGETAASLAAAYLVFKDDDPTYAATCLKHAKELYEFADKYQDTYTTGIPDAQGYYRSYSGFKDELVWGAAMLLLATGDESYRAKADAIWDYPYNKNDPDYFLNSGGPISWDDKKACSYALMYMITGEDKYKEQAFNHSDLMVNYKTTPGGLWFDTNLSAWGSNRYASNAAYTVAMVASTMDASDAKRKQYVKFIKKQIDYIQGDNPAKVDYVVGADPSSPKSVHHRGSSGTMNAMAEPSFNVFPLYGALAGGPDGNDKYTDDRNNYNSNEVALDYNAAYTGLLAFLIQEGLNVPDPKQTWQGAWPPKESTNGQIKLKLNFNGLNEFAPTVSTTGGLTCGGWCVEMDLTSSGATLDNVWGGELLKQEGNKFVACAGWGKGYLDGKGTEQNFYFRIKPNGSMKEPTEGFVYCNGYNRGDKYLVKVNGGGSEPYGWTKGICKPAHICDANGNYIKDSGVINKSTSGGSSPKTKTTTIKKTTTKAAEPTSPSSSCFATKLGYGCCTGCEVNYTDDDGAWGIENGNWCGIPDSCNKEPEPEPEPVKDECFATKLGYDCCSGCDVNYTDDDGAWGIENGNWCGIKDSCSSTPSTKCFSEPDYPCCPSGTATVYTDESGAWGVINNDWCGISA
;
A
#
# COMPACT_ATOMS: atom_id res chain seq x y z
N MET A 1 -77.21 -30.02 -33.19
CA MET A 1 -76.93 -30.71 -31.91
C MET A 1 -75.41 -30.64 -31.73
N LYS A 2 -74.86 -29.95 -30.72
CA LYS A 2 -74.75 -30.28 -29.28
C LYS A 2 -73.80 -31.46 -28.98
N PHE A 3 -72.74 -31.17 -28.20
CA PHE A 3 -71.85 -32.06 -27.41
C PHE A 3 -70.81 -32.88 -28.19
N GLN A 4 -69.50 -32.58 -28.04
CA GLN A 4 -68.49 -33.17 -27.11
C GLN A 4 -67.85 -34.48 -27.64
N SER A 5 -66.56 -34.80 -27.54
CA SER A 5 -65.32 -34.09 -27.11
C SER A 5 -64.10 -34.94 -27.51
N VAL A 6 -63.02 -34.38 -28.11
CA VAL A 6 -61.65 -34.95 -28.04
C VAL A 6 -60.59 -33.83 -28.08
N ILE A 7 -59.61 -33.91 -27.18
CA ILE A 7 -58.45 -33.02 -27.02
C ILE A 7 -57.37 -33.31 -28.08
N LYS A 8 -56.66 -32.29 -28.60
CA LYS A 8 -55.22 -32.41 -28.96
C LYS A 8 -54.51 -31.05 -29.17
N VAL A 9 -53.38 -30.91 -28.45
CA VAL A 9 -52.20 -30.05 -28.71
C VAL A 9 -52.43 -28.53 -28.84
N LEU A 10 -52.21 -27.82 -27.73
CA LEU A 10 -51.57 -26.50 -27.75
C LEU A 10 -50.12 -26.68 -27.28
N GLY A 11 -49.16 -26.55 -28.19
CA GLY A 11 -47.75 -26.51 -27.85
C GLY A 11 -47.37 -25.10 -27.38
N SER A 12 -47.08 -24.95 -26.09
CA SER A 12 -46.58 -23.70 -25.51
C SER A 12 -45.16 -23.43 -26.02
N LEU A 13 -45.04 -22.65 -27.09
CA LEU A 13 -43.76 -22.11 -27.53
C LEU A 13 -43.38 -20.93 -26.63
N THR A 14 -42.79 -21.21 -25.47
CA THR A 14 -42.17 -20.18 -24.62
C THR A 14 -41.02 -19.55 -25.38
N LEU A 15 -41.23 -18.34 -25.92
CA LEU A 15 -40.12 -17.48 -26.32
C LEU A 15 -39.32 -17.17 -25.06
N ILE A 16 -38.13 -17.79 -24.96
CA ILE A 16 -37.09 -17.31 -24.07
C ILE A 16 -36.57 -16.01 -24.71
N LEU A 17 -37.17 -14.88 -24.32
CA LEU A 17 -36.55 -13.59 -24.55
C LEU A 17 -35.19 -13.61 -23.86
N PRO A 18 -34.07 -13.28 -24.54
CA PRO A 18 -32.80 -13.13 -23.86
C PRO A 18 -32.98 -12.07 -22.77
N THR A 19 -32.62 -12.43 -21.53
CA THR A 19 -32.61 -11.48 -20.41
C THR A 19 -31.65 -10.35 -20.75
N VAL A 20 -32.19 -9.20 -21.12
CA VAL A 20 -31.43 -7.96 -21.18
C VAL A 20 -31.05 -7.63 -19.74
N PHE A 21 -29.84 -8.01 -19.34
CA PHE A 21 -29.24 -7.53 -18.11
C PHE A 21 -29.19 -5.99 -18.20
N ALA A 22 -29.82 -5.33 -17.24
CA ALA A 22 -29.68 -3.88 -17.11
C ALA A 22 -28.23 -3.59 -16.73
N LYS A 23 -27.59 -2.66 -17.43
CA LYS A 23 -26.27 -2.16 -17.05
C LYS A 23 -26.41 -1.47 -15.70
N SER A 24 -25.45 -1.67 -14.81
CA SER A 24 -25.47 -0.94 -13.55
C SER A 24 -25.18 0.53 -13.81
N GLN A 25 -25.88 1.39 -13.06
CA GLN A 25 -25.58 2.81 -12.89
C GLN A 25 -25.51 3.13 -11.39
N ASP A 26 -25.21 2.10 -10.58
CA ASP A 26 -25.00 2.18 -9.14
C ASP A 26 -23.58 2.64 -8.86
N TYR A 27 -23.32 3.92 -9.15
CA TYR A 27 -22.05 4.58 -8.89
C TYR A 27 -21.67 4.51 -7.40
N ALA A 28 -22.66 4.50 -6.49
CA ALA A 28 -22.42 4.35 -5.05
C ALA A 28 -21.81 2.98 -4.71
N ARG A 29 -22.34 1.89 -5.27
CA ARG A 29 -21.75 0.55 -5.12
C ARG A 29 -20.34 0.46 -5.72
N HIS A 30 -20.11 1.08 -6.87
CA HIS A 30 -18.77 1.12 -7.48
C HIS A 30 -17.79 1.96 -6.67
N LEU A 31 -18.26 2.99 -5.96
CA LEU A 31 -17.43 3.85 -5.12
C LEU A 31 -16.96 3.11 -3.87
N GLU A 32 -17.87 2.37 -3.22
CA GLU A 32 -17.54 1.43 -2.15
C GLU A 32 -16.49 0.40 -2.59
N LEU A 33 -16.71 -0.22 -3.77
CA LEU A 33 -15.77 -1.17 -4.36
C LEU A 33 -14.40 -0.53 -4.62
N SER A 34 -14.33 0.64 -5.27
CA SER A 34 -13.07 1.31 -5.60
C SER A 34 -12.22 1.63 -4.36
N LEU A 35 -12.86 1.93 -3.22
CA LEU A 35 -12.16 2.15 -1.95
C LEU A 35 -11.64 0.85 -1.31
N LEU A 36 -12.30 -0.29 -1.54
CA LEU A 36 -11.79 -1.61 -1.16
C LEU A 36 -10.54 -2.00 -1.98
N PHE A 37 -10.42 -1.57 -3.23
CA PHE A 37 -9.19 -1.76 -4.01
C PHE A 37 -8.01 -1.05 -3.35
N TYR A 38 -8.16 0.21 -2.93
CA TYR A 38 -7.08 0.90 -2.21
C TYR A 38 -6.69 0.19 -0.92
N GLU A 39 -7.64 -0.27 -0.10
CA GLU A 39 -7.32 -1.10 1.07
C GLU A 39 -6.55 -2.38 0.69
N ALA A 40 -6.86 -2.99 -0.46
CA ALA A 40 -6.17 -4.18 -0.96
C ALA A 40 -4.75 -3.92 -1.47
N GLN A 41 -4.39 -2.66 -1.77
CA GLN A 41 -3.03 -2.23 -2.16
C GLN A 41 -2.13 -1.84 -0.96
N ARG A 42 -2.65 -1.77 0.28
CA ARG A 42 -1.88 -1.26 1.44
C ARG A 42 -0.59 -2.03 1.73
N SER A 43 0.49 -1.32 2.06
CA SER A 43 1.80 -1.88 2.44
C SER A 43 2.16 -1.53 3.90
N GLY A 44 3.02 -2.31 4.54
CA GLY A 44 3.36 -2.20 5.97
C GLY A 44 2.40 -2.97 6.88
N PRO A 45 2.48 -2.74 8.22
CA PRO A 45 1.55 -3.31 9.19
C PRO A 45 0.12 -2.80 8.98
N LEU A 46 -0.85 -3.70 8.83
CA LEU A 46 -2.23 -3.34 8.51
C LEU A 46 -3.04 -3.00 9.78
N PRO A 47 -4.03 -2.11 9.70
CA PRO A 47 -4.81 -1.71 10.87
C PRO A 47 -5.72 -2.85 11.33
N ALA A 48 -6.07 -2.90 12.62
CA ALA A 48 -7.00 -3.90 13.15
C ALA A 48 -8.40 -3.86 12.50
N SER A 49 -8.77 -2.71 11.94
CA SER A 49 -9.97 -2.46 11.13
C SER A 49 -9.87 -2.94 9.68
N ASN A 50 -8.72 -3.46 9.21
CA ASN A 50 -8.53 -3.95 7.85
C ASN A 50 -9.70 -4.84 7.41
N ARG A 51 -10.37 -4.41 6.34
CA ARG A 51 -11.53 -5.09 5.79
C ARG A 51 -11.08 -6.24 4.86
N ILE A 52 -9.93 -6.11 4.19
CA ILE A 52 -9.44 -7.07 3.20
C ILE A 52 -8.84 -8.31 3.86
N TYR A 53 -9.68 -9.31 4.14
CA TYR A 53 -9.36 -10.54 4.89
C TYR A 53 -8.17 -11.35 4.37
N TRP A 54 -7.83 -11.25 3.08
CA TRP A 54 -6.73 -11.99 2.44
C TRP A 54 -5.40 -11.22 2.41
N ARG A 55 -5.42 -9.92 2.76
CA ARG A 55 -4.22 -9.10 2.96
C ARG A 55 -3.77 -9.15 4.41
N LYS A 56 -2.46 -9.17 4.63
CA LYS A 56 -1.81 -9.11 5.95
C LYS A 56 -0.61 -8.16 5.88
N ASP A 57 0.02 -7.95 7.04
CA ASP A 57 1.26 -7.17 7.18
C ASP A 57 2.31 -7.65 6.18
N SER A 58 2.91 -6.71 5.44
CA SER A 58 3.89 -6.99 4.39
C SER A 58 4.91 -5.86 4.27
N MET A 59 6.16 -6.16 3.91
CA MET A 59 7.26 -5.17 3.83
C MET A 59 7.38 -4.33 5.12
N THR A 60 7.35 -5.01 6.28
CA THR A 60 7.31 -4.40 7.63
C THR A 60 8.64 -3.75 8.06
N ASP A 61 9.68 -3.91 7.24
CA ASP A 61 11.05 -3.45 7.38
C ASP A 61 11.44 -2.37 6.34
N ALA A 62 10.46 -1.82 5.61
CA ALA A 62 10.65 -0.71 4.68
C ALA A 62 11.42 0.46 5.32
N GLY A 63 12.54 0.86 4.69
CA GLY A 63 13.40 1.96 5.17
C GLY A 63 14.52 1.54 6.15
N ALA A 64 14.53 0.29 6.63
CA ALA A 64 15.56 -0.19 7.56
C ALA A 64 16.98 -0.15 6.95
N ASP A 65 17.09 -0.26 5.63
CA ASP A 65 18.34 -0.11 4.86
C ASP A 65 18.96 1.30 4.93
N ASN A 66 18.18 2.29 5.36
CA ASN A 66 18.57 3.68 5.54
C ASN A 66 18.32 4.22 6.97
N HIS A 67 18.00 3.34 7.93
CA HIS A 67 17.66 3.69 9.33
C HIS A 67 16.46 4.64 9.49
N VAL A 68 15.45 4.51 8.61
CA VAL A 68 14.20 5.29 8.64
C VAL A 68 12.98 4.37 8.63
N ASP A 69 11.85 4.82 9.18
CA ASP A 69 10.58 4.08 9.06
C ASP A 69 9.85 4.50 7.78
N LEU A 70 9.79 3.62 6.79
CA LEU A 70 9.02 3.81 5.55
C LEU A 70 7.82 2.85 5.46
N ASN A 71 7.35 2.31 6.58
CA ASN A 71 6.14 1.49 6.64
C ASN A 71 4.87 2.29 6.30
N GLY A 72 3.92 1.65 5.64
CA GLY A 72 2.70 2.30 5.13
C GLY A 72 2.74 2.47 3.61
N GLY A 73 1.85 3.31 3.08
CA GLY A 73 1.73 3.56 1.65
C GLY A 73 1.10 2.39 0.89
N TYR A 74 1.21 2.41 -0.42
CA TYR A 74 0.51 1.49 -1.31
C TYR A 74 1.45 0.84 -2.31
N TYR A 75 1.20 -0.43 -2.62
CA TYR A 75 1.77 -1.06 -3.80
C TYR A 75 1.13 -0.47 -5.06
N ASP A 76 1.96 -0.22 -6.07
CA ASP A 76 1.58 0.58 -7.23
C ASP A 76 0.53 -0.10 -8.13
N ALA A 77 0.81 -1.33 -8.54
CA ALA A 77 -0.01 -2.04 -9.53
C ALA A 77 -0.28 -3.50 -9.11
N GLY A 78 -0.11 -4.44 -10.04
CA GLY A 78 -0.06 -5.86 -9.74
C GLY A 78 1.23 -6.35 -9.07
N ASP A 79 2.16 -5.44 -8.80
CA ASP A 79 3.50 -5.65 -8.25
C ASP A 79 3.60 -5.30 -6.76
N ASN A 80 4.80 -5.41 -6.17
CA ASN A 80 5.02 -5.07 -4.76
C ASN A 80 6.01 -3.90 -4.56
N VAL A 81 6.23 -3.07 -5.58
CA VAL A 81 7.01 -1.84 -5.48
C VAL A 81 6.11 -0.68 -5.02
N LYS A 82 6.67 0.23 -4.22
CA LYS A 82 6.04 1.50 -3.85
C LYS A 82 6.66 2.60 -4.70
N PHE A 83 6.05 2.93 -5.85
CA PHE A 83 6.47 4.05 -6.69
C PHE A 83 5.73 5.32 -6.22
N ASN A 84 6.44 6.27 -5.57
CA ASN A 84 5.75 7.38 -4.92
C ASN A 84 5.21 8.43 -5.91
N PHE A 85 5.69 8.51 -7.15
CA PHE A 85 5.20 9.48 -8.14
C PHE A 85 3.75 9.20 -8.60
N PRO A 86 3.40 7.99 -9.12
CA PRO A 86 2.01 7.62 -9.40
C PRO A 86 1.15 7.52 -8.13
N GLN A 87 1.72 7.11 -7.00
CA GLN A 87 1.01 7.13 -5.72
C GLN A 87 0.65 8.56 -5.30
N ALA A 88 1.54 9.54 -5.44
CA ALA A 88 1.28 10.93 -5.07
C ALA A 88 0.15 11.51 -5.93
N ASN A 89 0.22 11.36 -7.25
CA ASN A 89 -0.87 11.73 -8.16
C ASN A 89 -2.20 11.07 -7.76
N THR A 90 -2.19 9.77 -7.42
CA THR A 90 -3.40 9.08 -6.94
C THR A 90 -3.99 9.76 -5.72
N ILE A 91 -3.18 10.03 -4.69
CA ILE A 91 -3.64 10.69 -3.47
C ILE A 91 -4.09 12.13 -3.73
N THR A 92 -3.46 12.88 -4.62
CA THR A 92 -3.90 14.22 -5.01
C THR A 92 -5.28 14.20 -5.66
N LEU A 93 -5.55 13.26 -6.58
CA LEU A 93 -6.87 13.14 -7.21
C LEU A 93 -7.94 12.65 -6.24
N LEU A 94 -7.63 11.68 -5.38
CA LEU A 94 -8.54 11.25 -4.32
C LEU A 94 -8.86 12.39 -3.34
N ALA A 95 -7.86 13.15 -2.90
CA ALA A 95 -8.06 14.27 -1.97
C ALA A 95 -8.77 15.46 -2.62
N PHE A 96 -8.43 15.83 -3.86
CA PHE A 96 -9.13 16.89 -4.58
C PHE A 96 -10.60 16.51 -4.83
N SER A 97 -10.88 15.27 -5.24
CA SER A 97 -12.26 14.81 -5.43
C SER A 97 -13.06 14.73 -4.11
N ALA A 98 -12.43 14.30 -3.01
CA ALA A 98 -13.04 14.33 -1.68
C ALA A 98 -13.35 15.77 -1.22
N TYR A 99 -12.48 16.74 -1.50
CA TYR A 99 -12.73 18.16 -1.25
C TYR A 99 -13.86 18.72 -2.13
N LYS A 100 -13.79 18.48 -3.45
CA LYS A 100 -14.64 19.14 -4.45
C LYS A 100 -16.02 18.49 -4.62
N TRP A 101 -16.12 17.18 -4.42
CA TRP A 101 -17.33 16.36 -4.59
C TRP A 101 -17.70 15.62 -3.28
N LYS A 102 -17.47 16.29 -2.15
CA LYS A 102 -17.73 15.83 -0.77
C LYS A 102 -19.12 15.24 -0.56
N ASP A 103 -20.15 15.83 -1.18
CA ASP A 103 -21.52 15.38 -1.01
C ASP A 103 -21.80 14.07 -1.75
N GLY A 104 -21.09 13.78 -2.84
CA GLY A 104 -21.16 12.48 -3.52
C GLY A 104 -20.65 11.34 -2.64
N TYR A 105 -19.49 11.52 -2.00
CA TYR A 105 -18.95 10.57 -1.02
C TYR A 105 -19.86 10.39 0.19
N LYS A 106 -20.49 11.46 0.69
CA LYS A 106 -21.44 11.39 1.80
C LYS A 106 -22.75 10.68 1.43
N GLN A 107 -23.30 10.95 0.24
CA GLN A 107 -24.52 10.30 -0.25
C GLN A 107 -24.35 8.79 -0.47
N ALA A 108 -23.11 8.31 -0.66
CA ALA A 108 -22.78 6.90 -0.79
C ALA A 108 -22.32 6.24 0.52
N ASP A 109 -22.38 6.94 1.65
CA ASP A 109 -21.81 6.51 2.94
C ASP A 109 -20.30 6.15 2.89
N GLN A 110 -19.56 6.76 1.96
CA GLN A 110 -18.14 6.49 1.72
C GLN A 110 -17.18 7.56 2.29
N TRP A 111 -17.67 8.60 2.96
CA TRP A 111 -16.86 9.74 3.43
C TRP A 111 -15.70 9.35 4.38
N GLU A 112 -15.92 8.40 5.29
CA GLU A 112 -14.85 7.95 6.19
C GLU A 112 -13.83 7.05 5.48
N TYR A 113 -14.26 6.23 4.52
CA TYR A 113 -13.35 5.35 3.76
C TYR A 113 -12.46 6.11 2.77
N ILE A 114 -12.96 7.18 2.13
CA ILE A 114 -12.10 8.05 1.30
C ILE A 114 -11.09 8.81 2.16
N LYS A 115 -11.48 9.29 3.35
CA LYS A 115 -10.54 9.89 4.31
C LYS A 115 -9.47 8.88 4.75
N ASP A 116 -9.85 7.66 5.12
CA ASP A 116 -8.91 6.60 5.51
C ASP A 116 -7.94 6.24 4.35
N ALA A 117 -8.43 6.20 3.11
CA ALA A 117 -7.61 5.98 1.93
C ALA A 117 -6.59 7.12 1.68
N ILE A 118 -7.01 8.38 1.78
CA ILE A 118 -6.12 9.54 1.65
C ILE A 118 -5.09 9.54 2.79
N LYS A 119 -5.55 9.38 4.04
CA LYS A 119 -4.71 9.44 5.24
C LYS A 119 -3.60 8.39 5.21
N TRP A 120 -3.91 7.16 4.79
CA TRP A 120 -2.92 6.09 4.66
C TRP A 120 -1.78 6.44 3.68
N GLY A 121 -2.09 7.14 2.59
CA GLY A 121 -1.09 7.63 1.64
C GLY A 121 -0.28 8.80 2.20
N THR A 122 -0.95 9.78 2.81
CA THR A 122 -0.28 10.98 3.35
C THR A 122 0.52 10.75 4.62
N ASP A 123 0.11 9.82 5.51
CA ASP A 123 0.91 9.37 6.66
C ASP A 123 2.26 8.81 6.19
N TYR A 124 2.27 8.03 5.10
CA TYR A 124 3.48 7.51 4.51
C TYR A 124 4.31 8.59 3.80
N PHE A 125 3.70 9.55 3.10
CA PHE A 125 4.47 10.68 2.52
C PHE A 125 5.11 11.57 3.60
N ILE A 126 4.44 11.75 4.74
CA ILE A 126 5.00 12.44 5.92
C ILE A 126 6.24 11.70 6.43
N LYS A 127 6.21 10.37 6.52
CA LYS A 127 7.39 9.54 6.85
C LYS A 127 8.51 9.62 5.80
N CYS A 128 8.16 9.66 4.51
CA CYS A 128 9.13 9.76 3.42
C CYS A 128 9.86 11.12 3.40
N HIS A 129 9.26 12.18 3.91
CA HIS A 129 9.87 13.51 4.01
C HIS A 129 10.72 13.64 5.27
N THR A 130 11.90 13.01 5.23
CA THR A 130 12.83 12.85 6.35
C THR A 130 13.63 14.12 6.67
N GLY A 131 13.62 15.12 5.79
CA GLY A 131 14.20 16.44 6.02
C GLY A 131 13.82 17.43 4.92
N LYS A 132 13.97 18.74 5.17
CA LYS A 132 13.42 19.82 4.34
C LYS A 132 13.75 19.76 2.83
N ASN A 133 14.86 19.12 2.44
CA ASN A 133 15.21 18.89 1.03
C ASN A 133 15.57 17.40 0.80
N GLU A 134 14.81 16.49 1.40
CA GLU A 134 15.01 15.05 1.34
C GLU A 134 13.66 14.31 1.32
N LEU A 135 13.39 13.57 0.25
CA LEU A 135 12.14 12.81 0.09
C LEU A 135 12.44 11.41 -0.46
N TYR A 136 12.06 10.38 0.30
CA TYR A 136 12.02 9.01 -0.21
C TYR A 136 10.94 8.88 -1.29
N GLY A 137 11.34 8.41 -2.47
CA GLY A 137 10.50 8.35 -3.67
C GLY A 137 10.16 6.95 -4.14
N GLN A 138 10.87 5.94 -3.62
CA GLN A 138 10.62 4.55 -3.99
C GLN A 138 11.06 3.60 -2.88
N VAL A 139 10.30 2.54 -2.62
CA VAL A 139 10.74 1.39 -1.82
C VAL A 139 10.48 0.11 -2.61
N GLY A 140 11.50 -0.73 -2.76
CA GLY A 140 11.50 -1.84 -3.72
C GLY A 140 12.31 -1.49 -4.97
N ASN A 141 12.90 -2.50 -5.62
CA ASN A 141 13.57 -2.38 -6.91
C ASN A 141 12.72 -3.07 -7.97
N GLY A 142 12.37 -2.39 -9.06
CA GLY A 142 11.44 -2.92 -10.06
C GLY A 142 11.94 -4.19 -10.75
N SER A 143 13.25 -4.31 -11.00
CA SER A 143 13.81 -5.51 -11.64
C SER A 143 13.85 -6.73 -10.70
N LEU A 144 14.10 -6.52 -9.40
CA LEU A 144 14.03 -7.59 -8.41
C LEU A 144 12.58 -8.04 -8.17
N ASP A 145 11.65 -7.09 -8.08
CA ASP A 145 10.23 -7.35 -7.86
C ASP A 145 9.57 -8.03 -9.05
N HIS A 146 9.81 -7.53 -10.27
CA HIS A 146 9.24 -8.09 -11.49
C HIS A 146 9.94 -9.39 -11.93
N GLY A 147 11.10 -9.69 -11.35
CA GLY A 147 11.73 -11.02 -11.40
C GLY A 147 10.99 -12.09 -10.58
N ALA A 148 10.01 -11.71 -9.75
CA ALA A 148 9.28 -12.61 -8.85
C ALA A 148 7.75 -12.48 -8.96
N TRP A 149 7.05 -13.61 -9.05
CA TRP A 149 5.60 -13.66 -8.88
C TRP A 149 5.27 -14.17 -7.48
N VAL A 150 5.42 -13.28 -6.49
CA VAL A 150 5.06 -13.52 -5.09
C VAL A 150 4.15 -12.42 -4.60
N ALA A 151 3.24 -12.77 -3.70
CA ALA A 151 2.39 -11.80 -3.04
C ALA A 151 3.18 -10.95 -2.02
N PRO A 152 2.66 -9.78 -1.60
CA PRO A 152 3.35 -8.88 -0.69
C PRO A 152 3.85 -9.53 0.61
N GLU A 153 3.01 -10.37 1.22
CA GLU A 153 3.31 -11.04 2.51
C GLU A 153 4.41 -12.11 2.39
N ASP A 154 4.69 -12.57 1.16
CA ASP A 154 5.60 -13.68 0.86
C ASP A 154 6.93 -13.18 0.23
N MET A 155 7.19 -11.87 0.30
CA MET A 155 8.39 -11.21 -0.24
C MET A 155 9.67 -11.60 0.54
N THR A 156 10.67 -12.10 -0.17
CA THR A 156 11.99 -12.47 0.40
C THR A 156 13.18 -11.81 -0.30
N TYR A 157 12.96 -11.07 -1.38
CA TYR A 157 13.99 -10.27 -2.05
C TYR A 157 14.21 -8.92 -1.36
N ALA A 158 15.38 -8.35 -1.57
CA ALA A 158 15.71 -7.01 -1.08
C ALA A 158 14.80 -5.95 -1.72
N HIS A 159 14.26 -5.07 -0.90
CA HIS A 159 13.39 -3.97 -1.30
C HIS A 159 14.04 -2.61 -0.93
N PRO A 160 15.13 -2.21 -1.60
CA PRO A 160 15.90 -1.02 -1.24
C PRO A 160 15.07 0.27 -1.30
N SER A 161 15.42 1.24 -0.46
CA SER A 161 14.76 2.54 -0.38
C SER A 161 15.56 3.61 -1.12
N TYR A 162 14.91 4.32 -2.04
CA TYR A 162 15.51 5.37 -2.85
C TYR A 162 14.90 6.74 -2.54
N LYS A 163 15.72 7.79 -2.62
CA LYS A 163 15.33 9.16 -2.33
C LYS A 163 15.88 10.17 -3.34
N ILE A 164 15.21 11.31 -3.39
CA ILE A 164 15.71 12.55 -3.97
C ILE A 164 16.17 13.49 -2.86
N ASP A 165 17.18 14.31 -3.17
CA ASP A 165 17.73 15.32 -2.26
C ASP A 165 18.26 16.54 -3.02
N SER A 166 18.76 17.55 -2.32
CA SER A 166 19.32 18.77 -2.96
C SER A 166 20.54 18.56 -3.90
N LYS A 167 21.17 17.38 -3.91
CA LYS A 167 22.25 16.98 -4.85
C LYS A 167 21.72 16.11 -5.99
N LYS A 168 20.61 15.40 -5.77
CA LYS A 168 19.88 14.57 -6.72
C LYS A 168 18.38 14.90 -6.67
N PRO A 169 17.97 16.06 -7.21
CA PRO A 169 16.59 16.52 -7.06
C PRO A 169 15.56 15.74 -7.88
N GLY A 170 14.29 16.09 -7.67
CA GLY A 170 13.13 15.54 -8.38
C GLY A 170 11.90 16.39 -8.14
N SER A 171 11.77 17.48 -8.89
CA SER A 171 10.73 18.50 -8.73
C SER A 171 9.34 18.02 -9.13
N ASP A 172 9.28 17.06 -10.04
CA ASP A 172 8.09 16.30 -10.41
C ASP A 172 7.55 15.52 -9.20
N LEU A 173 8.36 14.60 -8.63
CA LEU A 173 7.97 13.82 -7.46
C LEU A 173 7.68 14.69 -6.23
N ALA A 174 8.56 15.66 -5.92
CA ALA A 174 8.38 16.53 -4.77
C ALA A 174 7.18 17.50 -4.94
N GLY A 175 6.97 18.02 -6.15
CA GLY A 175 5.83 18.88 -6.47
C GLY A 175 4.49 18.15 -6.41
N GLU A 176 4.41 16.92 -6.93
CA GLU A 176 3.19 16.11 -6.84
C GLU A 176 2.94 15.63 -5.39
N THR A 177 3.98 15.27 -4.64
CA THR A 177 3.83 14.92 -3.22
C THR A 177 3.34 16.13 -2.40
N ALA A 178 3.84 17.34 -2.71
CA ALA A 178 3.33 18.57 -2.13
C ALA A 178 1.87 18.85 -2.51
N ALA A 179 1.49 18.65 -3.77
CA ALA A 179 0.11 18.76 -4.23
C ALA A 179 -0.83 17.81 -3.47
N SER A 180 -0.39 16.57 -3.24
CA SER A 180 -1.17 15.55 -2.51
C SER A 180 -1.44 15.94 -1.05
N LEU A 181 -0.43 16.50 -0.38
CA LEU A 181 -0.51 16.92 1.02
C LEU A 181 -1.29 18.23 1.18
N ALA A 182 -1.18 19.16 0.23
CA ALA A 182 -2.00 20.38 0.17
C ALA A 182 -3.49 20.04 -0.09
N ALA A 183 -3.77 19.08 -0.98
CA ALA A 183 -5.12 18.58 -1.21
C ALA A 183 -5.68 17.84 0.03
N ALA A 184 -4.86 17.07 0.74
CA ALA A 184 -5.27 16.42 1.99
C ALA A 184 -5.59 17.44 3.10
N TYR A 185 -4.83 18.53 3.23
CA TYR A 185 -5.19 19.63 4.14
C TYR A 185 -6.61 20.15 3.89
N LEU A 186 -7.03 20.31 2.62
CA LEU A 186 -8.39 20.76 2.27
C LEU A 186 -9.49 19.79 2.71
N VAL A 187 -9.19 18.49 2.78
CA VAL A 187 -10.11 17.43 3.24
C VAL A 187 -10.22 17.40 4.77
N PHE A 188 -9.08 17.51 5.47
CA PHE A 188 -9.00 17.30 6.92
C PHE A 188 -9.16 18.57 7.76
N LYS A 189 -8.92 19.78 7.24
CA LYS A 189 -8.89 21.03 8.04
C LYS A 189 -10.12 21.31 8.93
N ASP A 190 -11.29 20.78 8.58
CA ASP A 190 -12.53 20.94 9.37
C ASP A 190 -12.75 19.80 10.38
N ASP A 191 -12.29 18.59 10.07
CA ASP A 191 -12.53 17.35 10.85
C ASP A 191 -11.34 17.04 11.81
N ASP A 192 -10.10 17.29 11.37
CA ASP A 192 -8.83 17.16 12.12
C ASP A 192 -7.86 18.28 11.70
N PRO A 193 -7.96 19.49 12.31
CA PRO A 193 -7.12 20.63 11.96
C PRO A 193 -5.64 20.42 12.32
N THR A 194 -5.33 19.56 13.30
CA THR A 194 -3.96 19.26 13.72
C THR A 194 -3.25 18.45 12.65
N TYR A 195 -3.87 17.37 12.18
CA TYR A 195 -3.33 16.57 11.07
C TYR A 195 -3.25 17.38 9.78
N ALA A 196 -4.28 18.19 9.48
CA ALA A 196 -4.27 19.06 8.32
C ALA A 196 -3.08 20.04 8.36
N ALA A 197 -2.79 20.66 9.50
CA ALA A 197 -1.64 21.56 9.65
C ALA A 197 -0.30 20.84 9.40
N THR A 198 -0.16 19.58 9.84
CA THR A 198 1.01 18.74 9.53
C THR A 198 1.14 18.49 8.03
N CYS A 199 0.07 18.09 7.35
CA CYS A 199 0.06 17.92 5.89
C CYS A 199 0.46 19.22 5.17
N LEU A 200 -0.10 20.37 5.57
CA LEU A 200 0.21 21.65 4.96
C LEU A 200 1.67 22.07 5.19
N LYS A 201 2.25 21.79 6.38
CA LYS A 201 3.68 22.03 6.64
C LYS A 201 4.56 21.26 5.65
N HIS A 202 4.37 19.94 5.56
CA HIS A 202 5.14 19.09 4.65
C HIS A 202 4.92 19.49 3.18
N ALA A 203 3.70 19.86 2.79
CA ALA A 203 3.40 20.36 1.45
C ALA A 203 4.22 21.61 1.09
N LYS A 204 4.30 22.59 2.01
CA LYS A 204 5.09 23.81 1.79
C LYS A 204 6.58 23.53 1.67
N GLU A 205 7.13 22.70 2.57
CA GLU A 205 8.55 22.34 2.58
C GLU A 205 8.96 21.57 1.32
N LEU A 206 8.16 20.57 0.91
CA LEU A 206 8.40 19.81 -0.33
C LEU A 206 8.27 20.65 -1.59
N TYR A 207 7.33 21.61 -1.63
CA TYR A 207 7.21 22.52 -2.77
C TYR A 207 8.37 23.53 -2.83
N GLU A 208 8.85 24.04 -1.69
CA GLU A 208 10.07 24.84 -1.63
C GLU A 208 11.29 24.06 -2.13
N PHE A 209 11.41 22.78 -1.78
CA PHE A 209 12.46 21.89 -2.29
C PHE A 209 12.34 21.70 -3.81
N ALA A 210 11.15 21.36 -4.31
CA ALA A 210 10.87 21.13 -5.73
C ALA A 210 11.19 22.35 -6.60
N ASP A 211 10.74 23.54 -6.18
CA ASP A 211 10.93 24.79 -6.93
C ASP A 211 12.38 25.27 -6.91
N LYS A 212 13.11 25.04 -5.80
CA LYS A 212 14.49 25.52 -5.64
C LYS A 212 15.54 24.64 -6.32
N TYR A 213 15.35 23.33 -6.35
CA TYR A 213 16.31 22.37 -6.91
C TYR A 213 15.64 21.62 -8.07
N GLN A 214 15.79 22.15 -9.30
CA GLN A 214 15.01 21.73 -10.46
C GLN A 214 15.69 20.64 -11.31
N ASP A 215 15.13 19.42 -11.28
CA ASP A 215 15.44 18.28 -12.16
C ASP A 215 14.28 17.26 -12.09
N THR A 216 14.26 16.26 -12.97
CA THR A 216 13.33 15.12 -12.89
C THR A 216 13.80 14.08 -11.86
N TYR A 217 12.89 13.49 -11.09
CA TYR A 217 13.25 12.56 -10.01
C TYR A 217 13.98 11.31 -10.50
N THR A 218 13.81 10.96 -11.78
CA THR A 218 14.49 9.83 -12.40
C THR A 218 16.00 10.03 -12.58
N THR A 219 16.50 11.26 -12.40
CA THR A 219 17.94 11.53 -12.22
C THR A 219 18.41 11.05 -10.85
N GLY A 220 17.60 11.26 -9.79
CA GLY A 220 17.90 10.82 -8.43
C GLY A 220 17.60 9.34 -8.16
N ILE A 221 16.54 8.81 -8.77
CA ILE A 221 16.06 7.42 -8.67
C ILE A 221 16.04 6.79 -10.08
N PRO A 222 17.19 6.32 -10.60
CA PRO A 222 17.27 5.79 -11.96
C PRO A 222 16.47 4.49 -12.20
N ASP A 223 16.16 3.73 -11.15
CA ASP A 223 15.37 2.49 -11.26
C ASP A 223 13.97 2.76 -11.83
N ALA A 224 13.37 3.90 -11.46
CA ALA A 224 12.05 4.30 -11.93
C ALA A 224 11.98 4.58 -13.45
N GLN A 225 13.12 4.77 -14.14
CA GLN A 225 13.15 5.04 -15.59
C GLN A 225 12.55 3.90 -16.43
N GLY A 226 12.52 2.67 -15.92
CA GLY A 226 11.90 1.52 -16.58
C GLY A 226 10.37 1.44 -16.43
N TYR A 227 9.78 2.26 -15.54
CA TYR A 227 8.41 2.09 -15.06
C TYR A 227 7.63 3.41 -15.11
N TYR A 228 8.04 4.38 -14.28
CA TYR A 228 7.39 5.67 -14.08
C TYR A 228 8.32 6.82 -14.48
N ARG A 229 8.85 6.73 -15.69
CA ARG A 229 9.72 7.77 -16.24
C ARG A 229 8.97 9.10 -16.33
N SER A 230 9.57 10.20 -15.86
CA SER A 230 9.11 11.55 -16.23
C SER A 230 9.32 11.76 -17.74
N TYR A 231 8.21 11.92 -18.47
CA TYR A 231 8.17 12.25 -19.90
C TYR A 231 7.75 13.71 -20.10
N SER A 232 6.84 14.23 -19.26
CA SER A 232 6.37 15.61 -19.23
C SER A 232 7.43 16.62 -18.75
N GLY A 233 8.39 16.16 -17.95
CA GLY A 233 9.33 17.00 -17.20
C GLY A 233 8.87 17.18 -15.75
N PHE A 234 8.97 18.41 -15.24
CA PHE A 234 8.56 18.78 -13.87
C PHE A 234 7.82 20.12 -13.79
N LYS A 235 7.67 20.84 -14.91
CA LYS A 235 7.14 22.21 -14.92
C LYS A 235 5.66 22.23 -14.59
N ASP A 236 4.93 21.19 -14.97
CA ASP A 236 3.53 21.06 -14.67
C ASP A 236 3.23 20.64 -13.25
N GLU A 237 4.11 19.90 -12.57
CA GLU A 237 4.04 19.66 -11.12
C GLU A 237 4.37 20.93 -10.34
N LEU A 238 5.28 21.78 -10.84
CA LEU A 238 5.52 23.09 -10.24
C LEU A 238 4.31 24.02 -10.37
N VAL A 239 3.59 24.02 -11.50
CA VAL A 239 2.33 24.78 -11.64
C VAL A 239 1.22 24.14 -10.80
N TRP A 240 1.07 22.82 -10.82
CA TRP A 240 0.04 22.06 -10.11
C TRP A 240 0.17 22.15 -8.59
N GLY A 241 1.39 21.97 -8.07
CA GLY A 241 1.70 22.14 -6.66
C GLY A 241 1.49 23.59 -6.18
N ALA A 242 1.86 24.59 -7.00
CA ALA A 242 1.53 25.98 -6.71
C ALA A 242 0.01 26.20 -6.69
N ALA A 243 -0.73 25.69 -7.67
CA ALA A 243 -2.17 25.84 -7.73
C ALA A 243 -2.89 25.17 -6.54
N MET A 244 -2.42 24.00 -6.09
CA MET A 244 -2.93 23.34 -4.89
C MET A 244 -2.59 24.10 -3.61
N LEU A 245 -1.37 24.62 -3.47
CA LEU A 245 -0.99 25.43 -2.31
C LEU A 245 -1.72 26.78 -2.29
N LEU A 246 -1.95 27.40 -3.46
CA LEU A 246 -2.80 28.59 -3.60
C LEU A 246 -4.23 28.29 -3.15
N LEU A 247 -4.84 27.17 -3.59
CA LEU A 247 -6.17 26.74 -3.14
C LEU A 247 -6.21 26.45 -1.63
N ALA A 248 -5.14 25.85 -1.07
CA ALA A 248 -5.04 25.53 0.35
C ALA A 248 -4.84 26.77 1.25
N THR A 249 -4.12 27.78 0.78
CA THR A 249 -3.63 28.87 1.64
C THR A 249 -4.15 30.26 1.31
N GLY A 250 -4.56 30.52 0.06
CA GLY A 250 -4.79 31.87 -0.46
C GLY A 250 -3.52 32.71 -0.60
N ASP A 251 -2.32 32.11 -0.51
CA ASP A 251 -1.05 32.81 -0.63
C ASP A 251 -0.68 33.03 -2.11
N GLU A 252 -0.88 34.26 -2.57
CA GLU A 252 -0.60 34.73 -3.94
C GLU A 252 0.87 34.55 -4.38
N SER A 253 1.81 34.28 -3.46
CA SER A 253 3.18 33.92 -3.85
C SER A 253 3.23 32.60 -4.65
N TYR A 254 2.34 31.64 -4.38
CA TYR A 254 2.21 30.44 -5.20
C TYR A 254 1.61 30.75 -6.57
N ARG A 255 0.62 31.65 -6.63
CA ARG A 255 0.08 32.14 -7.91
C ARG A 255 1.19 32.72 -8.78
N ALA A 256 2.05 33.58 -8.21
CA ALA A 256 3.15 34.18 -8.94
C ALA A 256 4.13 33.14 -9.52
N LYS A 257 4.35 32.00 -8.85
CA LYS A 257 5.15 30.88 -9.37
C LYS A 257 4.47 30.13 -10.51
N ALA A 258 3.17 29.85 -10.37
CA ALA A 258 2.38 29.28 -11.46
C ALA A 258 2.39 30.19 -12.71
N ASP A 259 2.19 31.50 -12.51
CA ASP A 259 2.19 32.51 -13.57
C ASP A 259 3.56 32.66 -14.26
N ALA A 260 4.66 32.52 -13.52
CA ALA A 260 6.02 32.59 -14.08
C ALA A 260 6.32 31.47 -15.10
N ILE A 261 5.71 30.28 -14.93
CA ILE A 261 5.80 29.17 -15.89
C ILE A 261 4.73 29.32 -16.99
N TRP A 262 3.50 29.69 -16.60
CA TRP A 262 2.36 29.82 -17.51
C TRP A 262 2.57 30.89 -18.59
N ASP A 263 3.06 32.06 -18.19
CA ASP A 263 3.24 33.23 -19.07
C ASP A 263 4.65 33.27 -19.71
N TYR A 264 5.49 32.23 -19.51
CA TYR A 264 6.82 32.19 -20.11
C TYR A 264 6.74 32.17 -21.65
N PRO A 265 7.48 33.03 -22.37
CA PRO A 265 7.32 33.24 -23.82
C PRO A 265 7.99 32.14 -24.66
N TYR A 266 7.64 30.88 -24.42
CA TYR A 266 8.06 29.74 -25.24
C TYR A 266 7.52 29.84 -26.68
N ASN A 267 8.24 29.22 -27.61
CA ASN A 267 7.69 28.94 -28.92
C ASN A 267 6.59 27.87 -28.78
N LYS A 268 5.49 27.96 -29.54
CA LYS A 268 4.41 26.94 -29.49
C LYS A 268 4.86 25.53 -29.87
N ASN A 269 5.99 25.41 -30.57
CA ASN A 269 6.61 24.14 -30.97
C ASN A 269 7.75 23.71 -30.03
N ASP A 270 7.99 24.46 -28.94
CA ASP A 270 8.99 24.09 -27.93
C ASP A 270 8.45 22.89 -27.13
N PRO A 271 9.23 21.79 -26.94
CA PRO A 271 8.80 20.68 -26.11
C PRO A 271 8.47 21.10 -24.67
N ASP A 272 9.13 22.14 -24.16
CA ASP A 272 8.95 22.66 -22.80
C ASP A 272 7.73 23.60 -22.65
N TYR A 273 6.99 23.87 -23.72
CA TYR A 273 5.89 24.84 -23.70
C TYR A 273 4.69 24.34 -22.88
N PHE A 274 4.51 24.90 -21.68
CA PHE A 274 3.48 24.46 -20.73
C PHE A 274 2.02 24.49 -21.26
N LEU A 275 1.68 25.38 -22.20
CA LEU A 275 0.32 25.50 -22.75
C LEU A 275 0.06 24.64 -24.01
N ASN A 276 0.68 23.46 -24.09
CA ASN A 276 0.58 22.52 -25.22
C ASN A 276 -0.23 21.23 -24.94
N SER A 277 -0.90 21.10 -23.79
CA SER A 277 -1.53 19.85 -23.34
C SER A 277 -2.57 19.30 -24.32
N GLY A 278 -2.18 18.22 -25.01
CA GLY A 278 -3.02 17.51 -25.99
C GLY A 278 -3.63 16.19 -25.48
N GLY A 279 -3.25 15.73 -24.29
CA GLY A 279 -3.76 14.52 -23.64
C GLY A 279 -4.33 14.82 -22.25
N PRO A 280 -5.16 13.94 -21.68
CA PRO A 280 -5.74 14.14 -20.35
C PRO A 280 -4.68 14.14 -19.26
N ILE A 281 -5.07 14.47 -18.02
CA ILE A 281 -4.20 14.27 -16.86
C ILE A 281 -3.66 12.83 -16.80
N SER A 282 -2.44 12.65 -16.30
CA SER A 282 -1.90 11.34 -15.93
C SER A 282 -1.03 11.47 -14.68
N TRP A 283 -0.47 10.35 -14.22
CA TRP A 283 0.60 10.37 -13.22
C TRP A 283 1.86 11.12 -13.69
N ASP A 284 1.96 11.47 -14.96
CA ASP A 284 3.08 12.17 -15.61
C ASP A 284 2.72 13.61 -15.99
N ASP A 285 1.59 13.87 -16.65
CA ASP A 285 1.23 15.22 -17.13
C ASP A 285 0.06 15.85 -16.35
N LYS A 286 0.31 17.01 -15.73
CA LYS A 286 -0.64 17.75 -14.86
C LYS A 286 -1.16 19.04 -15.51
N LYS A 287 -0.75 19.36 -16.75
CA LYS A 287 -1.12 20.62 -17.44
C LYS A 287 -2.64 20.76 -17.55
N ALA A 288 -3.30 19.69 -17.99
CA ALA A 288 -4.76 19.58 -18.15
C ALA A 288 -5.54 20.03 -16.90
N CYS A 289 -5.20 19.48 -15.73
CA CYS A 289 -5.87 19.81 -14.46
C CYS A 289 -5.38 21.13 -13.86
N SER A 290 -4.12 21.52 -14.10
CA SER A 290 -3.62 22.86 -13.76
C SER A 290 -4.44 23.95 -14.43
N TYR A 291 -4.85 23.77 -15.70
CA TYR A 291 -5.70 24.74 -16.38
C TYR A 291 -7.07 24.89 -15.68
N ALA A 292 -7.72 23.76 -15.40
CA ALA A 292 -9.02 23.75 -14.74
C ALA A 292 -8.95 24.27 -13.29
N LEU A 293 -7.87 23.98 -12.56
CA LEU A 293 -7.65 24.42 -11.18
C LEU A 293 -7.36 25.92 -11.08
N MET A 294 -6.45 26.46 -11.91
CA MET A 294 -6.17 27.90 -11.91
C MET A 294 -7.40 28.71 -12.32
N TYR A 295 -8.21 28.21 -13.26
CA TYR A 295 -9.51 28.81 -13.57
C TYR A 295 -10.50 28.71 -12.39
N MET A 296 -10.57 27.57 -11.70
CA MET A 296 -11.41 27.40 -10.50
C MET A 296 -11.08 28.36 -9.37
N ILE A 297 -9.80 28.69 -9.19
CA ILE A 297 -9.33 29.58 -8.11
C ILE A 297 -9.55 31.05 -8.48
N THR A 298 -9.17 31.45 -9.70
CA THR A 298 -9.06 32.87 -10.07
C THR A 298 -10.25 33.41 -10.86
N GLY A 299 -10.95 32.55 -11.61
CA GLY A 299 -11.97 32.94 -12.58
C GLY A 299 -11.46 33.69 -13.82
N GLU A 300 -10.14 33.91 -13.98
CA GLU A 300 -9.58 34.77 -15.03
C GLU A 300 -9.61 34.13 -16.43
N ASP A 301 -9.81 34.97 -17.45
CA ASP A 301 -10.03 34.53 -18.82
C ASP A 301 -8.84 33.75 -19.42
N LYS A 302 -7.59 34.03 -19.01
CA LYS A 302 -6.41 33.32 -19.55
C LYS A 302 -6.38 31.84 -19.18
N TYR A 303 -6.77 31.49 -17.94
CA TYR A 303 -6.86 30.09 -17.52
C TYR A 303 -8.15 29.45 -18.04
N LYS A 304 -9.24 30.22 -18.05
CA LYS A 304 -10.54 29.80 -18.60
C LYS A 304 -10.42 29.35 -20.05
N GLU A 305 -9.72 30.12 -20.89
CA GLU A 305 -9.48 29.77 -22.29
C GLU A 305 -8.84 28.39 -22.40
N GLN A 306 -7.76 28.13 -21.65
CA GLN A 306 -7.07 26.84 -21.69
C GLN A 306 -7.92 25.70 -21.11
N ALA A 307 -8.61 25.94 -19.99
CA ALA A 307 -9.48 24.96 -19.35
C ALA A 307 -10.65 24.51 -20.25
N PHE A 308 -11.31 25.47 -20.91
CA PHE A 308 -12.41 25.18 -21.83
C PHE A 308 -11.94 24.62 -23.17
N ASN A 309 -10.85 25.14 -23.74
CA ASN A 309 -10.27 24.57 -24.98
C ASN A 309 -9.85 23.11 -24.78
N HIS A 310 -9.21 22.81 -23.65
CA HIS A 310 -8.83 21.45 -23.30
C HIS A 310 -10.04 20.55 -23.02
N SER A 311 -11.05 21.03 -22.29
CA SER A 311 -12.27 20.26 -22.04
C SER A 311 -13.07 19.98 -23.32
N ASP A 312 -13.16 20.96 -24.23
CA ASP A 312 -13.74 20.78 -25.55
C ASP A 312 -12.91 19.80 -26.40
N LEU A 313 -11.58 19.79 -26.29
CA LEU A 313 -10.71 18.80 -26.93
C LEU A 313 -11.02 17.38 -26.43
N MET A 314 -11.11 17.18 -25.10
CA MET A 314 -11.42 15.87 -24.52
C MET A 314 -12.81 15.35 -24.93
N VAL A 315 -13.83 16.22 -24.89
CA VAL A 315 -15.22 15.88 -25.24
C VAL A 315 -15.39 15.53 -26.72
N ASN A 316 -14.63 16.16 -27.61
CA ASN A 316 -14.70 15.95 -29.06
C ASN A 316 -13.57 15.05 -29.60
N TYR A 317 -12.81 14.39 -28.72
CA TYR A 317 -11.70 13.52 -29.10
C TYR A 317 -12.18 12.25 -29.83
N LYS A 318 -11.28 11.58 -30.54
CA LYS A 318 -11.56 10.28 -31.17
C LYS A 318 -11.94 9.23 -30.10
N THR A 319 -12.88 8.36 -30.43
CA THR A 319 -13.30 7.26 -29.58
C THR A 319 -13.18 5.92 -30.30
N THR A 320 -13.20 4.82 -29.56
CA THR A 320 -13.49 3.49 -30.10
C THR A 320 -14.88 3.48 -30.80
N PRO A 321 -15.18 2.48 -31.65
CA PRO A 321 -16.53 2.27 -32.20
C PRO A 321 -17.65 2.23 -31.15
N GLY A 322 -17.38 1.66 -29.97
CA GLY A 322 -18.28 1.62 -28.82
C GLY A 322 -18.37 2.94 -28.03
N GLY A 323 -17.43 3.86 -28.24
CA GLY A 323 -17.53 5.23 -27.75
C GLY A 323 -16.68 5.59 -26.53
N LEU A 324 -15.72 4.73 -26.15
CA LEU A 324 -14.69 5.00 -25.15
C LEU A 324 -13.66 6.01 -25.72
N TRP A 325 -13.29 7.02 -24.93
CA TRP A 325 -12.17 7.91 -25.26
C TRP A 325 -10.90 7.09 -25.41
N PHE A 326 -10.19 7.23 -26.54
CA PHE A 326 -9.05 6.37 -26.84
C PHE A 326 -7.99 7.12 -27.64
N ASP A 327 -6.78 7.27 -27.09
CA ASP A 327 -5.60 7.62 -27.88
C ASP A 327 -4.70 6.40 -28.16
N THR A 328 -4.15 6.35 -29.36
CA THR A 328 -3.36 5.20 -29.83
C THR A 328 -1.99 5.10 -29.15
N ASN A 329 -1.43 6.23 -28.67
CA ASN A 329 -0.14 6.25 -27.98
C ASN A 329 -0.31 6.08 -26.47
N LEU A 330 -1.38 6.64 -25.90
CA LEU A 330 -1.67 6.55 -24.46
C LEU A 330 -2.46 5.27 -24.10
N SER A 331 -3.63 5.07 -24.71
CA SER A 331 -4.60 4.01 -24.38
C SER A 331 -4.19 2.60 -24.83
N ALA A 332 -2.97 2.40 -25.32
CA ALA A 332 -2.39 1.07 -25.51
C ALA A 332 -2.22 0.30 -24.19
N TRP A 333 -2.09 1.04 -23.07
CA TRP A 333 -2.08 0.52 -21.70
C TRP A 333 -3.03 1.37 -20.85
N GLY A 334 -3.99 0.74 -20.16
CA GLY A 334 -4.94 1.48 -19.32
C GLY A 334 -5.84 2.43 -20.12
N SER A 335 -6.55 1.92 -21.13
CA SER A 335 -7.54 2.69 -21.88
C SER A 335 -8.67 3.22 -21.00
N ASN A 336 -9.17 2.41 -20.06
CA ASN A 336 -10.18 2.82 -19.07
C ASN A 336 -9.67 3.93 -18.13
N ARG A 337 -8.38 3.88 -17.73
CA ARG A 337 -7.71 4.93 -16.96
C ARG A 337 -7.70 6.24 -17.74
N TYR A 338 -7.22 6.24 -18.98
CA TYR A 338 -7.14 7.48 -19.76
C TYR A 338 -8.52 8.08 -20.09
N ALA A 339 -9.54 7.24 -20.32
CA ALA A 339 -10.91 7.71 -20.49
C ALA A 339 -11.49 8.34 -19.20
N SER A 340 -11.19 7.75 -18.04
CA SER A 340 -11.52 8.32 -16.73
C SER A 340 -10.80 9.65 -16.51
N ASN A 341 -9.51 9.73 -16.82
CA ASN A 341 -8.72 10.95 -16.67
C ASN A 341 -9.24 12.08 -17.58
N ALA A 342 -9.59 11.78 -18.83
CA ALA A 342 -10.21 12.75 -19.76
C ALA A 342 -11.55 13.28 -19.23
N ALA A 343 -12.39 12.39 -18.68
CA ALA A 343 -13.63 12.78 -18.03
C ALA A 343 -13.39 13.59 -16.74
N TYR A 344 -12.32 13.33 -15.99
CA TYR A 344 -12.02 14.02 -14.74
C TYR A 344 -11.66 15.49 -14.94
N THR A 345 -10.81 15.82 -15.92
CA THR A 345 -10.52 17.22 -16.27
C THR A 345 -11.78 17.95 -16.74
N VAL A 346 -12.65 17.28 -17.51
CA VAL A 346 -13.94 17.84 -17.93
C VAL A 346 -14.89 18.03 -16.74
N ALA A 347 -14.86 17.15 -15.73
CA ALA A 347 -15.65 17.27 -14.51
C ALA A 347 -15.18 18.45 -13.63
N MET A 348 -13.87 18.69 -13.57
CA MET A 348 -13.29 19.87 -12.92
C MET A 348 -13.85 21.17 -13.51
N VAL A 349 -13.90 21.31 -14.83
CA VAL A 349 -14.47 22.50 -15.49
C VAL A 349 -16.00 22.55 -15.39
N ALA A 350 -16.70 21.41 -15.54
CA ALA A 350 -18.16 21.36 -15.35
C ALA A 350 -18.58 21.78 -13.92
N SER A 351 -17.69 21.61 -12.94
CA SER A 351 -17.88 22.01 -11.54
C SER A 351 -17.64 23.51 -11.28
N THR A 352 -17.46 24.34 -12.31
CA THR A 352 -17.45 25.82 -12.25
C THR A 352 -18.66 26.44 -12.94
N MET A 353 -19.53 25.61 -13.52
CA MET A 353 -20.61 26.03 -14.42
C MET A 353 -21.98 25.84 -13.76
N ASP A 354 -22.95 26.68 -14.14
CA ASP A 354 -24.34 26.55 -13.68
C ASP A 354 -25.01 25.28 -14.23
N ALA A 355 -25.79 24.58 -13.41
CA ALA A 355 -26.45 23.32 -13.77
C ALA A 355 -27.39 23.43 -14.99
N SER A 356 -27.92 24.63 -15.29
CA SER A 356 -28.77 24.88 -16.44
C SER A 356 -28.00 25.06 -17.76
N ASP A 357 -26.70 25.32 -17.72
CA ASP A 357 -25.85 25.59 -18.89
C ASP A 357 -25.83 24.42 -19.89
N ALA A 358 -25.95 24.74 -21.18
CA ALA A 358 -26.03 23.75 -22.25
C ALA A 358 -24.69 23.02 -22.52
N LYS A 359 -23.56 23.72 -22.39
CA LYS A 359 -22.22 23.13 -22.52
C LYS A 359 -21.90 22.28 -21.28
N ARG A 360 -22.27 22.71 -20.07
CA ARG A 360 -22.16 21.88 -18.86
C ARG A 360 -22.92 20.57 -19.02
N LYS A 361 -24.15 20.60 -19.55
CA LYS A 361 -24.94 19.39 -19.85
C LYS A 361 -24.25 18.47 -20.89
N GLN A 362 -23.56 19.04 -21.88
CA GLN A 362 -22.73 18.26 -22.80
C GLN A 362 -21.53 17.61 -22.08
N TYR A 363 -20.86 18.34 -21.20
CA TYR A 363 -19.73 17.84 -20.39
C TYR A 363 -20.16 16.71 -19.46
N VAL A 364 -21.22 16.88 -18.68
CA VAL A 364 -21.81 15.82 -17.82
C VAL A 364 -22.22 14.60 -18.64
N LYS A 365 -22.80 14.79 -19.83
CA LYS A 365 -23.15 13.69 -20.73
C LYS A 365 -21.92 12.93 -21.24
N PHE A 366 -20.81 13.62 -21.54
CA PHE A 366 -19.55 12.98 -21.91
C PHE A 366 -18.97 12.16 -20.74
N ILE A 367 -18.89 12.77 -19.55
CA ILE A 367 -18.40 12.12 -18.33
C ILE A 367 -19.20 10.85 -18.03
N LYS A 368 -20.52 10.96 -18.00
CA LYS A 368 -21.42 9.83 -17.76
C LYS A 368 -21.23 8.73 -18.81
N LYS A 369 -21.04 9.09 -20.09
CA LYS A 369 -20.78 8.10 -21.16
C LYS A 369 -19.49 7.31 -20.92
N GLN A 370 -18.42 7.93 -20.43
CA GLN A 370 -17.16 7.21 -20.17
C GLN A 370 -17.31 6.24 -18.99
N ILE A 371 -17.93 6.69 -17.89
CA ILE A 371 -18.16 5.83 -16.71
C ILE A 371 -19.18 4.71 -17.01
N ASP A 372 -20.28 5.01 -17.71
CA ASP A 372 -21.25 4.00 -18.16
C ASP A 372 -20.57 2.97 -19.08
N TYR A 373 -19.67 3.39 -19.98
CA TYR A 373 -18.90 2.45 -20.83
C TYR A 373 -18.05 1.50 -19.97
N ILE A 374 -17.37 2.03 -18.94
CA ILE A 374 -16.56 1.23 -18.02
C ILE A 374 -17.44 0.20 -17.29
N GLN A 375 -18.65 0.60 -16.87
CA GLN A 375 -19.65 -0.22 -16.15
C GLN A 375 -20.57 -1.04 -17.09
N GLY A 376 -20.07 -1.45 -18.26
CA GLY A 376 -20.78 -2.38 -19.15
C GLY A 376 -21.60 -1.77 -20.29
N ASP A 377 -21.67 -0.43 -20.45
CA ASP A 377 -22.17 0.20 -21.69
C ASP A 377 -21.15 0.21 -22.83
N ASN A 378 -20.57 -0.96 -23.08
CA ASN A 378 -19.59 -1.20 -24.13
C ASN A 378 -20.05 -2.35 -25.05
N PRO A 379 -19.45 -2.51 -26.25
CA PRO A 379 -19.79 -3.61 -27.16
C PRO A 379 -19.62 -5.01 -26.56
N ALA A 380 -18.63 -5.20 -25.67
CA ALA A 380 -18.33 -6.48 -25.03
C ALA A 380 -19.33 -6.92 -23.96
N LYS A 381 -20.11 -5.98 -23.39
CA LYS A 381 -21.00 -6.18 -22.23
C LYS A 381 -20.25 -6.70 -20.99
N VAL A 382 -19.06 -6.15 -20.77
CA VAL A 382 -18.20 -6.42 -19.61
C VAL A 382 -18.14 -5.18 -18.74
N ASP A 383 -18.47 -5.31 -17.46
CA ASP A 383 -18.14 -4.29 -16.46
C ASP A 383 -16.65 -4.43 -16.07
N TYR A 384 -15.79 -3.48 -16.45
CA TYR A 384 -14.34 -3.61 -16.26
C TYR A 384 -13.87 -3.44 -14.80
N VAL A 385 -14.77 -3.23 -13.85
CA VAL A 385 -14.46 -3.17 -12.41
C VAL A 385 -14.59 -4.54 -11.78
N VAL A 386 -13.50 -5.05 -11.21
CA VAL A 386 -13.44 -6.40 -10.61
C VAL A 386 -14.51 -6.57 -9.53
N GLY A 387 -15.38 -7.57 -9.72
CA GLY A 387 -16.40 -7.96 -8.75
C GLY A 387 -17.63 -7.03 -8.66
N ALA A 388 -17.81 -6.10 -9.59
CA ALA A 388 -19.03 -5.30 -9.70
C ALA A 388 -20.21 -6.09 -10.32
N ASP A 389 -19.94 -6.88 -11.36
CA ASP A 389 -20.93 -7.66 -12.11
C ASP A 389 -20.42 -9.10 -12.41
N PRO A 390 -21.28 -10.11 -12.67
CA PRO A 390 -20.82 -11.44 -13.10
C PRO A 390 -20.02 -11.47 -14.42
N SER A 391 -20.12 -10.43 -15.25
CA SER A 391 -19.30 -10.21 -16.45
C SER A 391 -17.89 -9.69 -16.15
N SER A 392 -17.64 -9.18 -14.94
CA SER A 392 -16.40 -8.48 -14.60
C SER A 392 -15.13 -9.32 -14.71
N PRO A 393 -13.96 -8.69 -14.90
CA PRO A 393 -12.65 -9.35 -14.92
C PRO A 393 -12.43 -10.24 -13.70
N LYS A 394 -11.87 -11.42 -13.94
CA LYS A 394 -11.65 -12.49 -12.96
C LYS A 394 -10.17 -12.80 -12.82
N SER A 395 -9.37 -12.33 -13.77
CA SER A 395 -8.01 -12.77 -14.04
C SER A 395 -7.09 -11.56 -14.19
N VAL A 396 -7.22 -10.54 -13.34
CA VAL A 396 -6.38 -9.32 -13.41
C VAL A 396 -4.91 -9.62 -13.05
N HIS A 397 -3.98 -8.93 -13.70
CA HIS A 397 -2.54 -9.04 -13.48
C HIS A 397 -2.20 -8.46 -12.11
N HIS A 398 -2.25 -9.28 -11.06
CA HIS A 398 -1.97 -8.83 -9.70
C HIS A 398 -1.54 -9.99 -8.80
N ARG A 399 -0.30 -9.91 -8.27
CA ARG A 399 0.35 -10.98 -7.50
C ARG A 399 -0.42 -11.40 -6.26
N GLY A 400 -0.75 -10.46 -5.36
CA GLY A 400 -1.41 -10.75 -4.08
C GLY A 400 -2.75 -11.50 -4.21
N SER A 401 -3.60 -11.02 -5.11
CA SER A 401 -4.93 -11.55 -5.42
C SER A 401 -4.92 -12.83 -6.27
N SER A 402 -3.89 -13.06 -7.09
CA SER A 402 -3.80 -14.23 -7.98
C SER A 402 -3.92 -15.56 -7.23
N GLY A 403 -3.27 -15.68 -6.06
CA GLY A 403 -3.14 -16.93 -5.33
C GLY A 403 -2.21 -17.97 -5.99
N THR A 404 -1.39 -17.55 -6.96
CA THR A 404 -0.44 -18.41 -7.71
C THR A 404 1.01 -17.98 -7.47
N MET A 405 1.97 -18.81 -7.90
CA MET A 405 3.42 -18.52 -7.88
C MET A 405 3.97 -18.12 -9.27
N ASN A 406 3.09 -17.88 -10.24
CA ASN A 406 3.39 -17.44 -11.60
C ASN A 406 2.09 -16.93 -12.26
N ALA A 407 2.14 -15.83 -13.01
CA ALA A 407 1.00 -15.31 -13.79
C ALA A 407 0.34 -16.38 -14.69
N MET A 408 1.15 -17.27 -15.30
CA MET A 408 0.70 -18.36 -16.17
C MET A 408 0.26 -19.64 -15.44
N ALA A 409 0.42 -19.74 -14.12
CA ALA A 409 0.05 -20.95 -13.37
C ALA A 409 -1.45 -21.02 -13.08
N GLU A 410 -1.96 -22.23 -12.92
CA GLU A 410 -3.36 -22.44 -12.49
C GLU A 410 -3.56 -22.05 -11.01
N PRO A 411 -4.79 -21.66 -10.59
CA PRO A 411 -5.94 -21.40 -11.46
C PRO A 411 -5.72 -20.18 -12.37
N SER A 412 -6.25 -20.25 -13.59
CA SER A 412 -6.19 -19.18 -14.59
C SER A 412 -6.85 -17.87 -14.13
N PHE A 413 -7.84 -17.96 -13.24
CA PHE A 413 -8.48 -16.83 -12.55
C PHE A 413 -7.80 -16.49 -11.22
N ASN A 414 -8.08 -15.32 -10.64
CA ASN A 414 -7.54 -14.88 -9.35
C ASN A 414 -8.34 -15.49 -8.20
N VAL A 415 -7.64 -16.21 -7.31
CA VAL A 415 -8.21 -16.85 -6.11
C VAL A 415 -8.96 -15.85 -5.22
N PHE A 416 -8.44 -14.63 -5.11
CA PHE A 416 -9.07 -13.55 -4.36
C PHE A 416 -9.66 -12.52 -5.32
N PRO A 417 -10.96 -12.20 -5.23
CA PRO A 417 -11.52 -11.07 -5.95
C PRO A 417 -10.89 -9.77 -5.42
N LEU A 418 -10.17 -9.07 -6.29
CA LEU A 418 -9.59 -7.75 -6.03
C LEU A 418 -10.68 -6.67 -6.22
N TYR A 419 -11.67 -6.69 -5.34
CA TYR A 419 -12.88 -5.86 -5.46
C TYR A 419 -12.57 -4.39 -5.77
N GLY A 420 -13.21 -3.87 -6.81
CA GLY A 420 -13.10 -2.47 -7.22
C GLY A 420 -11.93 -2.12 -8.12
N ALA A 421 -10.97 -3.02 -8.35
CA ALA A 421 -9.87 -2.74 -9.26
C ALA A 421 -10.39 -2.51 -10.69
N LEU A 422 -10.02 -1.38 -11.28
CA LEU A 422 -10.34 -1.06 -12.66
C LEU A 422 -9.30 -1.71 -13.58
N ALA A 423 -9.71 -2.75 -14.33
CA ALA A 423 -8.84 -3.36 -15.33
C ALA A 423 -8.50 -2.35 -16.44
N GLY A 424 -7.29 -2.44 -16.98
CA GLY A 424 -6.75 -1.52 -17.99
C GLY A 424 -7.69 -1.28 -19.18
N GLY A 425 -8.41 -2.29 -19.65
CA GLY A 425 -9.54 -2.15 -20.56
C GLY A 425 -9.31 -2.63 -22.00
N PRO A 426 -10.23 -2.29 -22.92
CA PRO A 426 -10.23 -2.81 -24.28
C PRO A 426 -9.22 -2.11 -25.20
N ASP A 427 -8.97 -2.74 -26.35
CA ASP A 427 -8.25 -2.15 -27.47
C ASP A 427 -9.08 -1.07 -28.19
N GLY A 428 -8.47 -0.41 -29.20
CA GLY A 428 -9.12 0.63 -30.00
C GLY A 428 -10.32 0.18 -30.83
N ASN A 429 -10.65 -1.11 -30.84
CA ASN A 429 -11.80 -1.72 -31.52
C ASN A 429 -12.80 -2.35 -30.53
N ASP A 430 -12.76 -1.94 -29.26
CA ASP A 430 -13.60 -2.45 -28.17
C ASP A 430 -13.40 -3.95 -27.84
N LYS A 431 -12.26 -4.54 -28.23
CA LYS A 431 -11.94 -5.93 -27.90
C LYS A 431 -11.24 -6.01 -26.56
N TYR A 432 -11.69 -6.95 -25.74
CA TYR A 432 -11.13 -7.24 -24.43
C TYR A 432 -11.07 -8.75 -24.21
N THR A 433 -10.02 -9.20 -23.51
CA THR A 433 -9.82 -10.60 -23.10
C THR A 433 -9.36 -10.60 -21.66
N ASP A 434 -10.11 -11.26 -20.78
CA ASP A 434 -9.72 -11.48 -19.38
C ASP A 434 -8.62 -12.55 -19.30
N ASP A 435 -7.36 -12.12 -19.39
CA ASP A 435 -6.16 -12.95 -19.29
C ASP A 435 -5.14 -12.25 -18.40
N ARG A 436 -4.73 -12.94 -17.32
CA ARG A 436 -3.75 -12.44 -16.34
C ARG A 436 -2.38 -12.16 -16.93
N ASN A 437 -2.04 -12.73 -18.08
CA ASN A 437 -0.77 -12.48 -18.76
C ASN A 437 -0.84 -11.23 -19.68
N ASN A 438 -2.03 -10.74 -20.00
CA ASN A 438 -2.23 -9.55 -20.83
C ASN A 438 -2.27 -8.28 -19.97
N TYR A 439 -1.13 -7.89 -19.41
CA TYR A 439 -0.97 -6.65 -18.63
C TYR A 439 -1.53 -5.40 -19.36
N ASN A 440 -1.53 -5.34 -20.70
CA ASN A 440 -2.05 -4.16 -21.42
C ASN A 440 -3.54 -3.88 -21.11
N SER A 441 -4.34 -4.95 -20.98
CA SER A 441 -5.78 -4.90 -20.73
C SER A 441 -6.18 -5.28 -19.30
N ASN A 442 -5.37 -6.08 -18.62
CA ASN A 442 -5.67 -6.69 -17.31
C ASN A 442 -4.77 -6.21 -16.17
N GLU A 443 -3.80 -5.31 -16.40
CA GLU A 443 -3.17 -4.59 -15.29
C GLU A 443 -4.22 -3.76 -14.54
N VAL A 444 -3.93 -3.57 -13.25
CA VAL A 444 -4.70 -2.76 -12.30
C VAL A 444 -3.70 -1.92 -11.53
N ALA A 445 -3.97 -0.64 -11.33
CA ALA A 445 -3.03 0.27 -10.67
C ALA A 445 -3.74 1.37 -9.88
N LEU A 446 -3.02 1.94 -8.91
CA LEU A 446 -3.49 3.06 -8.08
C LEU A 446 -4.02 4.22 -8.93
N ASP A 447 -3.29 4.58 -9.99
CA ASP A 447 -3.65 5.69 -10.88
C ASP A 447 -4.82 5.36 -11.81
N TYR A 448 -5.06 4.07 -12.10
CA TYR A 448 -6.21 3.63 -12.91
C TYR A 448 -7.51 3.93 -12.18
N ASN A 449 -7.56 3.64 -10.87
CA ASN A 449 -8.73 3.92 -10.04
C ASN A 449 -8.86 5.39 -9.62
N ALA A 450 -7.82 6.22 -9.72
CA ALA A 450 -7.78 7.54 -9.09
C ALA A 450 -8.87 8.50 -9.62
N ALA A 451 -8.83 8.78 -10.93
CA ALA A 451 -9.83 9.60 -11.60
C ALA A 451 -11.22 8.95 -11.58
N TYR A 452 -11.27 7.62 -11.75
CA TYR A 452 -12.51 6.84 -11.73
C TYR A 452 -13.28 7.03 -10.41
N THR A 453 -12.60 6.89 -9.27
CA THR A 453 -13.18 7.05 -7.93
C THR A 453 -13.82 8.43 -7.74
N GLY A 454 -13.10 9.49 -8.11
CA GLY A 454 -13.63 10.86 -8.03
C GLY A 454 -14.84 11.08 -8.95
N LEU A 455 -14.82 10.53 -10.15
CA LEU A 455 -15.93 10.65 -11.11
C LEU A 455 -17.21 9.94 -10.65
N LEU A 456 -17.10 8.84 -9.89
CA LEU A 456 -18.26 8.23 -9.24
C LEU A 456 -18.89 9.20 -8.24
N ALA A 457 -18.10 9.80 -7.35
CA ALA A 457 -18.58 10.82 -6.42
C ALA A 457 -19.21 12.02 -7.13
N PHE A 458 -18.60 12.51 -8.22
CA PHE A 458 -19.19 13.55 -9.07
C PHE A 458 -20.58 13.14 -9.61
N LEU A 459 -20.72 11.96 -10.22
CA LEU A 459 -21.98 11.50 -10.79
C LEU A 459 -23.06 11.24 -9.73
N ILE A 460 -22.68 10.80 -8.53
CA ILE A 460 -23.59 10.70 -7.38
C ILE A 460 -24.07 12.09 -6.95
N GLN A 461 -23.16 13.05 -6.84
CA GLN A 461 -23.49 14.45 -6.48
C GLN A 461 -24.37 15.15 -7.53
N GLU A 462 -24.23 14.80 -8.81
CA GLU A 462 -25.13 15.22 -9.90
C GLU A 462 -26.53 14.57 -9.84
N GLY A 463 -26.78 13.67 -8.88
CA GLY A 463 -28.05 12.94 -8.76
C GLY A 463 -28.26 11.87 -9.84
N LEU A 464 -27.18 11.38 -10.46
CA LEU A 464 -27.24 10.41 -11.56
C LEU A 464 -27.08 8.95 -11.10
N ASN A 465 -26.85 8.71 -9.81
CA ASN A 465 -26.78 7.38 -9.22
C ASN A 465 -28.14 6.66 -9.31
N VAL A 466 -28.13 5.44 -9.84
CA VAL A 466 -29.31 4.56 -9.89
C VAL A 466 -28.96 3.27 -9.15
N PRO A 467 -29.35 3.13 -7.87
CA PRO A 467 -29.07 1.93 -7.10
C PRO A 467 -29.61 0.67 -7.78
N ASP A 468 -28.79 -0.38 -7.89
CA ASP A 468 -29.26 -1.68 -8.35
C ASP A 468 -29.58 -2.58 -7.14
N PRO A 469 -30.86 -2.82 -6.81
CA PRO A 469 -31.24 -3.70 -5.71
C PRO A 469 -30.85 -5.18 -5.93
N LYS A 470 -30.28 -5.54 -7.09
CA LYS A 470 -29.69 -6.86 -7.37
C LYS A 470 -28.17 -6.89 -7.16
N GLN A 471 -27.47 -5.75 -7.23
CA GLN A 471 -26.06 -5.63 -6.84
C GLN A 471 -25.88 -5.56 -5.31
N THR A 472 -26.93 -5.83 -4.53
CA THR A 472 -26.87 -6.10 -3.09
C THR A 472 -26.21 -7.47 -2.79
N TRP A 473 -25.00 -7.71 -3.31
CA TRP A 473 -24.22 -8.91 -3.06
C TRP A 473 -23.74 -8.94 -1.60
N GLN A 474 -24.64 -9.36 -0.69
CA GLN A 474 -24.34 -9.74 0.70
C GLN A 474 -23.34 -10.92 0.81
N GLY A 475 -22.87 -11.44 -0.33
CA GLY A 475 -21.82 -12.44 -0.47
C GLY A 475 -20.58 -12.00 -1.26
N ALA A 476 -20.49 -10.73 -1.69
CA ALA A 476 -19.23 -10.13 -2.17
C ALA A 476 -18.30 -9.73 -1.01
N TRP A 477 -18.62 -10.18 0.19
CA TRP A 477 -17.89 -9.93 1.41
C TRP A 477 -17.88 -11.20 2.26
N PRO A 478 -16.77 -11.95 2.35
CA PRO A 478 -16.56 -12.80 3.50
C PRO A 478 -16.23 -11.88 4.70
N PRO A 479 -17.04 -11.86 5.77
CA PRO A 479 -16.66 -11.15 6.99
C PRO A 479 -15.34 -11.67 7.57
N LYS A 480 -14.76 -10.92 8.51
CA LYS A 480 -13.51 -11.30 9.19
C LYS A 480 -13.65 -12.70 9.81
N GLU A 481 -12.70 -13.59 9.55
CA GLU A 481 -12.79 -15.00 9.97
C GLU A 481 -13.04 -15.15 11.48
N SER A 482 -14.10 -15.88 11.84
CA SER A 482 -14.31 -16.34 13.22
C SER A 482 -13.36 -17.48 13.57
N THR A 483 -12.64 -17.33 14.69
CA THR A 483 -11.75 -18.35 15.26
C THR A 483 -12.46 -19.62 15.72
N ASN A 484 -13.79 -19.59 15.86
CA ASN A 484 -14.62 -20.70 16.36
C ASN A 484 -15.35 -21.47 15.25
N GLY A 485 -15.13 -21.13 13.98
CA GLY A 485 -15.85 -21.75 12.87
C GLY A 485 -15.34 -23.15 12.49
N GLN A 486 -16.19 -23.91 11.79
CA GLN A 486 -15.88 -25.26 11.30
C GLN A 486 -16.21 -25.39 9.81
N ILE A 487 -15.32 -26.05 9.06
CA ILE A 487 -15.56 -26.57 7.72
C ILE A 487 -16.23 -27.94 7.80
N LYS A 488 -17.17 -28.21 6.91
CA LYS A 488 -17.77 -29.53 6.72
C LYS A 488 -17.60 -29.92 5.26
N LEU A 489 -16.92 -31.04 5.03
CA LEU A 489 -16.84 -31.74 3.75
C LEU A 489 -17.66 -33.02 3.91
N LYS A 490 -18.64 -33.24 3.05
CA LYS A 490 -19.37 -34.52 2.96
C LYS A 490 -19.14 -35.10 1.57
N LEU A 491 -18.85 -36.39 1.45
CA LEU A 491 -18.89 -37.09 0.18
C LEU A 491 -20.28 -37.71 0.00
N ASN A 492 -21.01 -37.30 -1.04
CA ASN A 492 -22.25 -37.97 -1.43
C ASN A 492 -21.94 -38.86 -2.64
N PHE A 493 -21.84 -40.18 -2.45
CA PHE A 493 -21.63 -41.13 -3.54
C PHE A 493 -22.95 -41.46 -4.25
N ASN A 494 -23.02 -41.27 -5.57
CA ASN A 494 -24.27 -41.47 -6.32
C ASN A 494 -24.46 -42.90 -6.88
N GLY A 495 -23.52 -43.82 -6.61
CA GLY A 495 -23.56 -45.19 -7.10
C GLY A 495 -22.99 -45.41 -8.52
N LEU A 496 -22.59 -44.35 -9.23
CA LEU A 496 -22.15 -44.40 -10.64
C LEU A 496 -20.66 -44.06 -10.83
N ASN A 497 -19.83 -44.28 -9.81
CA ASN A 497 -18.42 -43.86 -9.75
C ASN A 497 -18.22 -42.34 -9.74
N GLU A 498 -19.24 -41.59 -9.35
CA GLU A 498 -19.20 -40.14 -9.20
C GLU A 498 -19.51 -39.76 -7.76
N PHE A 499 -18.78 -38.77 -7.27
CA PHE A 499 -19.05 -38.12 -6.00
C PHE A 499 -19.61 -36.72 -6.27
N ALA A 500 -20.64 -36.35 -5.52
CA ALA A 500 -21.21 -35.02 -5.44
C ALA A 500 -20.94 -34.40 -4.05
N PRO A 501 -19.67 -34.13 -3.70
CA PRO A 501 -19.32 -33.59 -2.39
C PRO A 501 -19.83 -32.17 -2.15
N THR A 502 -20.25 -31.93 -0.91
CA THR A 502 -20.62 -30.60 -0.40
C THR A 502 -19.54 -30.07 0.54
N VAL A 503 -19.14 -28.82 0.36
CA VAL A 503 -18.32 -28.05 1.31
C VAL A 503 -19.16 -26.92 1.91
N SER A 504 -19.10 -26.73 3.22
CA SER A 504 -19.69 -25.57 3.90
C SER A 504 -18.81 -25.10 5.06
N THR A 505 -18.94 -23.84 5.46
CA THR A 505 -18.40 -23.33 6.73
C THR A 505 -19.52 -22.91 7.67
N THR A 506 -19.28 -23.05 8.97
CA THR A 506 -20.21 -22.66 10.04
C THR A 506 -19.50 -21.84 11.11
N GLY A 507 -20.24 -21.18 11.99
CA GLY A 507 -19.67 -20.44 13.13
C GLY A 507 -18.95 -19.14 12.75
N GLY A 508 -19.22 -18.59 11.55
CA GLY A 508 -18.64 -17.34 11.07
C GLY A 508 -17.24 -17.46 10.43
N LEU A 509 -16.70 -18.67 10.25
CA LEU A 509 -15.53 -18.86 9.38
C LEU A 509 -15.97 -18.70 7.93
N THR A 510 -15.30 -17.86 7.16
CA THR A 510 -15.67 -17.61 5.75
C THR A 510 -14.48 -17.69 4.82
N CYS A 511 -14.70 -18.25 3.63
CA CYS A 511 -13.66 -18.47 2.64
C CYS A 511 -14.08 -17.86 1.31
N GLY A 512 -13.36 -16.82 0.84
CA GLY A 512 -13.71 -16.14 -0.42
C GLY A 512 -13.42 -16.97 -1.67
N GLY A 513 -12.44 -17.87 -1.57
CA GLY A 513 -12.23 -19.01 -2.47
C GLY A 513 -11.94 -20.27 -1.66
N TRP A 514 -12.04 -21.46 -2.25
CA TRP A 514 -11.68 -22.70 -1.56
C TRP A 514 -11.26 -23.81 -2.52
N CYS A 515 -10.47 -24.76 -2.01
CA CYS A 515 -10.09 -25.98 -2.73
C CYS A 515 -10.23 -27.21 -1.84
N VAL A 516 -10.42 -28.37 -2.45
CA VAL A 516 -10.46 -29.67 -1.76
C VAL A 516 -9.37 -30.58 -2.31
N GLU A 517 -8.58 -31.15 -1.41
CA GLU A 517 -7.60 -32.18 -1.71
C GLU A 517 -8.10 -33.53 -1.18
N MET A 518 -8.10 -34.53 -2.07
CA MET A 518 -8.54 -35.89 -1.79
C MET A 518 -7.42 -36.87 -2.12
N ASP A 519 -7.23 -37.87 -1.26
CA ASP A 519 -6.30 -38.98 -1.48
C ASP A 519 -7.07 -40.29 -1.74
N LEU A 520 -7.13 -40.68 -3.01
CA LEU A 520 -7.79 -41.92 -3.45
C LEU A 520 -6.86 -43.14 -3.40
N THR A 521 -5.64 -43.03 -2.84
CA THR A 521 -4.70 -44.16 -2.77
C THR A 521 -5.31 -45.34 -2.01
N SER A 522 -6.01 -45.06 -0.91
CA SER A 522 -6.64 -46.08 -0.05
C SER A 522 -7.89 -46.76 -0.66
N SER A 523 -8.47 -46.18 -1.72
CA SER A 523 -9.64 -46.72 -2.42
C SER A 523 -9.27 -47.51 -3.69
N GLY A 524 -8.00 -47.42 -4.12
CA GLY A 524 -7.50 -48.00 -5.37
C GLY A 524 -8.04 -47.32 -6.64
N ALA A 525 -8.80 -46.24 -6.52
CA ALA A 525 -9.40 -45.53 -7.65
C ALA A 525 -8.52 -44.40 -8.17
N THR A 526 -8.57 -44.15 -9.48
CA THR A 526 -7.94 -42.99 -10.11
C THR A 526 -8.97 -41.91 -10.41
N LEU A 527 -8.58 -40.63 -10.33
CA LEU A 527 -9.42 -39.53 -10.81
C LEU A 527 -9.59 -39.64 -12.34
N ASP A 528 -10.82 -39.50 -12.81
CA ASP A 528 -11.16 -39.43 -14.24
C ASP A 528 -11.44 -37.99 -14.68
N ASN A 529 -12.29 -37.27 -13.94
CA ASN A 529 -12.66 -35.89 -14.28
C ASN A 529 -13.20 -35.13 -13.05
N VAL A 530 -13.18 -33.79 -13.12
CA VAL A 530 -13.75 -32.87 -12.13
C VAL A 530 -14.76 -31.95 -12.83
N TRP A 531 -15.88 -31.65 -12.18
CA TRP A 531 -16.80 -30.60 -12.64
C TRP A 531 -17.36 -29.82 -11.43
N GLY A 532 -17.88 -28.62 -11.69
CA GLY A 532 -18.23 -27.67 -10.62
C GLY A 532 -17.01 -26.88 -10.09
N GLY A 533 -15.79 -27.38 -10.25
CA GLY A 533 -14.54 -26.69 -9.95
C GLY A 533 -13.47 -26.93 -11.03
N GLU A 534 -12.26 -26.44 -10.78
CA GLU A 534 -11.07 -26.62 -11.64
C GLU A 534 -10.05 -27.54 -10.98
N LEU A 535 -9.50 -28.49 -11.76
CA LEU A 535 -8.46 -29.41 -11.30
C LEU A 535 -7.10 -28.70 -11.31
N LEU A 536 -6.65 -28.27 -10.14
CA LEU A 536 -5.41 -27.52 -9.97
C LEU A 536 -4.16 -28.43 -9.98
N LYS A 537 -4.27 -29.62 -9.38
CA LYS A 537 -3.14 -30.54 -9.23
C LYS A 537 -3.61 -31.98 -9.23
N GLN A 538 -2.87 -32.88 -9.88
CA GLN A 538 -3.05 -34.33 -9.75
C GLN A 538 -1.69 -35.03 -9.68
N GLU A 539 -1.48 -35.83 -8.63
CA GLU A 539 -0.28 -36.66 -8.40
C GLU A 539 -0.73 -38.09 -8.13
N GLY A 540 -0.81 -38.90 -9.20
CA GLY A 540 -1.34 -40.25 -9.14
C GLY A 540 -2.81 -40.26 -8.71
N ASN A 541 -3.07 -40.82 -7.52
CA ASN A 541 -4.41 -40.92 -6.93
C ASN A 541 -4.74 -39.75 -6.00
N LYS A 542 -3.83 -38.79 -5.80
CA LYS A 542 -4.10 -37.55 -5.07
C LYS A 542 -4.47 -36.44 -6.05
N PHE A 543 -5.45 -35.63 -5.70
CA PHE A 543 -5.80 -34.46 -6.51
C PHE A 543 -6.26 -33.28 -5.65
N VAL A 544 -6.15 -32.09 -6.22
CA VAL A 544 -6.63 -30.82 -5.66
C VAL A 544 -7.60 -30.19 -6.67
N ALA A 545 -8.84 -29.99 -6.27
CA ALA A 545 -9.86 -29.29 -7.06
C ALA A 545 -10.28 -28.00 -6.36
N CYS A 546 -10.25 -26.87 -7.05
CA CYS A 546 -10.65 -25.56 -6.52
C CYS A 546 -12.06 -25.18 -7.01
N ALA A 547 -12.83 -24.47 -6.18
CA ALA A 547 -14.02 -23.78 -6.66
C ALA A 547 -13.64 -22.74 -7.71
N GLY A 548 -14.29 -22.78 -8.87
CA GLY A 548 -14.11 -21.76 -9.90
C GLY A 548 -14.61 -20.39 -9.43
N TRP A 549 -14.11 -19.31 -10.02
CA TRP A 549 -14.49 -17.94 -9.66
C TRP A 549 -16.02 -17.76 -9.58
N GLY A 550 -16.50 -17.17 -8.48
CA GLY A 550 -17.93 -16.94 -8.23
C GLY A 550 -18.75 -18.20 -7.86
N LYS A 551 -18.17 -19.42 -7.85
CA LYS A 551 -18.87 -20.65 -7.44
C LYS A 551 -18.85 -20.83 -5.92
N GLY A 552 -19.55 -19.91 -5.26
CA GLY A 552 -19.91 -20.00 -3.85
C GLY A 552 -18.75 -19.80 -2.90
N TYR A 553 -18.64 -18.59 -2.34
CA TYR A 553 -17.89 -18.38 -1.11
C TYR A 553 -18.48 -19.26 0.01
N LEU A 554 -17.64 -19.66 0.97
CA LEU A 554 -18.12 -20.32 2.19
C LEU A 554 -18.53 -19.23 3.18
N ASP A 555 -19.79 -19.23 3.59
CA ASP A 555 -20.46 -18.06 4.18
C ASP A 555 -20.49 -18.01 5.72
N GLY A 556 -19.97 -19.06 6.37
CA GLY A 556 -19.94 -19.18 7.82
C GLY A 556 -21.30 -19.46 8.46
N LYS A 557 -22.37 -19.57 7.67
CA LYS A 557 -23.75 -19.85 8.09
C LYS A 557 -24.16 -21.31 7.85
N GLY A 558 -23.36 -22.04 7.07
CA GLY A 558 -23.56 -23.46 6.78
C GLY A 558 -24.08 -23.75 5.37
N THR A 559 -24.05 -22.76 4.47
CA THR A 559 -24.50 -22.95 3.08
C THR A 559 -23.60 -23.95 2.36
N GLU A 560 -24.19 -25.02 1.82
CA GLU A 560 -23.49 -26.11 1.14
C GLU A 560 -23.19 -25.77 -0.33
N GLN A 561 -21.91 -25.71 -0.66
CA GLN A 561 -21.41 -25.55 -2.01
C GLN A 561 -21.02 -26.91 -2.59
N ASN A 562 -21.47 -27.19 -3.81
CA ASN A 562 -21.22 -28.47 -4.47
C ASN A 562 -20.01 -28.37 -5.40
N PHE A 563 -19.10 -29.34 -5.31
CA PHE A 563 -18.22 -29.71 -6.42
C PHE A 563 -18.44 -31.18 -6.75
N TYR A 564 -17.85 -31.67 -7.84
CA TYR A 564 -18.09 -33.02 -8.32
C TYR A 564 -16.83 -33.62 -8.92
N PHE A 565 -16.67 -34.93 -8.76
CA PHE A 565 -15.60 -35.66 -9.43
C PHE A 565 -15.99 -37.10 -9.75
N ARG A 566 -15.49 -37.61 -10.88
CA ARG A 566 -15.64 -39.00 -11.33
C ARG A 566 -14.32 -39.72 -11.11
N ILE A 567 -14.42 -40.98 -10.74
CA ILE A 567 -13.27 -41.87 -10.59
C ILE A 567 -13.40 -43.09 -11.49
N LYS A 568 -12.28 -43.71 -11.85
CA LYS A 568 -12.23 -45.07 -12.41
C LYS A 568 -11.92 -46.04 -11.27
N PRO A 569 -12.86 -46.91 -10.87
CA PRO A 569 -12.62 -47.91 -9.83
C PRO A 569 -11.70 -49.02 -10.35
N ASN A 570 -10.87 -49.58 -9.47
CA ASN A 570 -9.98 -50.71 -9.77
C ASN A 570 -10.25 -51.92 -8.85
N GLY A 571 -11.50 -52.08 -8.39
CA GLY A 571 -11.91 -53.10 -7.43
C GLY A 571 -13.07 -52.65 -6.55
N SER A 572 -13.21 -53.26 -5.37
CA SER A 572 -14.16 -52.83 -4.34
C SER A 572 -13.72 -51.49 -3.74
N MET A 573 -14.38 -50.41 -4.18
CA MET A 573 -14.10 -49.05 -3.74
C MET A 573 -14.32 -48.89 -2.22
N LYS A 574 -13.32 -48.32 -1.54
CA LYS A 574 -13.46 -47.85 -0.15
C LYS A 574 -13.60 -46.33 -0.16
N GLU A 575 -14.62 -45.78 0.48
CA GLU A 575 -14.81 -44.33 0.56
C GLU A 575 -13.69 -43.66 1.39
N PRO A 576 -13.14 -42.51 0.95
CA PRO A 576 -12.24 -41.71 1.77
C PRO A 576 -12.92 -41.22 3.04
N THR A 577 -12.30 -41.43 4.20
CA THR A 577 -12.83 -40.98 5.50
C THR A 577 -12.44 -39.54 5.85
N GLU A 578 -11.41 -39.02 5.19
CA GLU A 578 -10.79 -37.72 5.45
C GLU A 578 -10.39 -37.07 4.11
N GLY A 579 -10.36 -35.74 4.10
CA GLY A 579 -9.84 -34.91 3.02
C GLY A 579 -9.39 -33.57 3.58
N PHE A 580 -8.67 -32.78 2.77
CA PHE A 580 -8.32 -31.41 3.17
C PHE A 580 -9.17 -30.39 2.45
N VAL A 581 -9.57 -29.35 3.16
CA VAL A 581 -10.15 -28.15 2.56
C VAL A 581 -9.19 -26.98 2.77
N TYR A 582 -8.79 -26.34 1.69
CA TYR A 582 -8.05 -25.10 1.69
C TYR A 582 -9.06 -23.96 1.64
N CYS A 583 -9.30 -23.30 2.78
CA CYS A 583 -10.03 -22.04 2.82
C CYS A 583 -9.12 -20.96 2.21
N ASN A 584 -9.61 -20.05 1.38
CA ASN A 584 -8.81 -18.98 0.78
C ASN A 584 -7.75 -19.49 -0.25
N GLY A 585 -8.04 -20.62 -0.92
CA GLY A 585 -7.29 -21.15 -2.07
C GLY A 585 -6.09 -22.05 -1.73
N TYR A 586 -5.55 -22.77 -2.72
CA TYR A 586 -4.57 -23.83 -2.46
C TYR A 586 -3.20 -23.34 -1.94
N ASN A 587 -2.56 -22.40 -2.65
CA ASN A 587 -1.23 -21.94 -2.25
C ASN A 587 -1.29 -21.01 -1.02
N ARG A 588 -2.18 -20.01 -1.07
CA ARG A 588 -2.24 -18.91 -0.08
C ARG A 588 -3.31 -19.05 0.99
N GLY A 589 -4.10 -20.13 0.94
CA GLY A 589 -5.15 -20.37 1.90
C GLY A 589 -4.70 -21.09 3.16
N ASP A 590 -5.67 -21.29 4.05
CA ASP A 590 -5.53 -22.03 5.28
C ASP A 590 -5.97 -23.48 5.05
N LYS A 591 -5.09 -24.43 5.33
CA LYS A 591 -5.37 -25.86 5.17
C LYS A 591 -6.11 -26.38 6.42
N TYR A 592 -7.25 -27.04 6.22
CA TYR A 592 -8.02 -27.73 7.26
C TYR A 592 -8.10 -29.22 6.94
N LEU A 593 -7.87 -30.08 7.94
CA LEU A 593 -8.23 -31.49 7.85
C LEU A 593 -9.71 -31.63 8.19
N VAL A 594 -10.48 -32.33 7.34
CA VAL A 594 -11.93 -32.44 7.48
C VAL A 594 -12.36 -33.89 7.39
N LYS A 595 -13.13 -34.35 8.38
CA LYS A 595 -13.69 -35.71 8.40
C LYS A 595 -14.93 -35.75 7.53
N VAL A 596 -14.87 -36.57 6.47
CA VAL A 596 -15.91 -36.74 5.44
C VAL A 596 -17.27 -37.10 6.04
N ASN A 597 -17.28 -37.83 7.14
CA ASN A 597 -18.50 -38.32 7.80
C ASN A 597 -19.13 -37.26 8.75
N GLY A 598 -18.79 -35.97 8.58
CA GLY A 598 -19.32 -34.87 9.41
C GLY A 598 -18.66 -34.72 10.78
N GLY A 599 -17.51 -35.36 11.01
CA GLY A 599 -16.80 -35.39 12.30
C GLY A 599 -16.04 -34.10 12.66
N GLY A 600 -16.45 -32.95 12.12
CA GLY A 600 -15.79 -31.65 12.26
C GLY A 600 -14.57 -31.47 11.35
N SER A 601 -14.07 -30.23 11.33
CA SER A 601 -12.77 -29.85 10.78
C SER A 601 -11.85 -29.35 11.87
N GLU A 602 -10.55 -29.40 11.62
CA GLU A 602 -9.54 -28.80 12.46
C GLU A 602 -8.40 -28.20 11.59
N PRO A 603 -7.91 -26.98 11.90
CA PRO A 603 -6.78 -26.38 11.18
C PRO A 603 -5.60 -27.36 11.10
N TYR A 604 -4.93 -27.43 9.96
CA TYR A 604 -3.87 -28.38 9.68
C TYR A 604 -2.57 -27.64 9.37
N GLY A 605 -1.45 -28.16 9.88
CA GLY A 605 -0.20 -27.40 9.99
C GLY A 605 -0.05 -26.69 11.34
N TRP A 606 1.00 -25.87 11.47
CA TRP A 606 2.19 -26.23 12.24
C TRP A 606 2.05 -27.40 13.23
N THR A 607 1.90 -27.18 14.55
CA THR A 607 2.00 -28.27 15.55
C THR A 607 1.04 -29.46 15.35
N LYS A 608 -0.06 -29.35 14.60
CA LYS A 608 -1.33 -28.72 14.99
C LYS A 608 -1.24 -27.39 15.74
N GLY A 609 -1.12 -26.29 15.01
CA GLY A 609 -1.12 -24.91 15.50
C GLY A 609 0.04 -24.07 14.97
N ILE A 610 -0.01 -23.38 13.82
CA ILE A 610 -0.94 -23.30 12.69
C ILE A 610 -0.08 -22.80 11.49
N CYS A 611 -0.35 -23.24 10.25
CA CYS A 611 0.31 -22.67 9.06
C CYS A 611 -0.67 -21.80 8.28
N LYS A 612 -0.42 -20.48 8.24
CA LYS A 612 -1.10 -19.52 7.37
C LYS A 612 -0.05 -18.61 6.72
N PRO A 613 -0.01 -18.43 5.39
CA PRO A 613 -0.60 -19.29 4.35
C PRO A 613 -0.02 -20.72 4.29
N ALA A 614 -0.74 -21.65 3.65
CA ALA A 614 -0.40 -23.08 3.60
C ALA A 614 0.94 -23.39 2.91
N HIS A 615 1.35 -22.63 1.89
CA HIS A 615 2.60 -22.88 1.15
C HIS A 615 3.89 -22.66 1.96
N ILE A 616 3.83 -21.99 3.12
CA ILE A 616 4.99 -21.77 4.01
C ILE A 616 5.42 -23.08 4.71
N CYS A 617 4.59 -24.13 4.63
CA CYS A 617 4.83 -25.40 5.29
C CYS A 617 4.75 -26.59 4.33
N ASP A 618 5.63 -27.58 4.51
CA ASP A 618 5.52 -28.86 3.80
C ASP A 618 4.36 -29.73 4.35
N ALA A 619 4.09 -30.86 3.70
CA ALA A 619 3.05 -31.81 4.13
C ALA A 619 3.33 -32.47 5.50
N ASN A 620 4.51 -32.28 6.08
CA ASN A 620 4.92 -32.75 7.40
C ASN A 620 4.87 -31.64 8.46
N GLY A 621 4.51 -30.40 8.09
CA GLY A 621 4.48 -29.24 8.97
C GLY A 621 5.82 -28.52 9.16
N ASN A 622 6.85 -28.84 8.38
CA ASN A 622 8.12 -28.13 8.44
C ASN A 622 7.97 -26.74 7.82
N TYR A 623 8.40 -25.70 8.53
CA TYR A 623 8.56 -24.36 7.97
C TYR A 623 9.64 -24.40 6.87
N ILE A 624 9.27 -24.02 5.64
CA ILE A 624 10.18 -23.99 4.50
C ILE A 624 10.98 -22.69 4.57
N LYS A 625 12.05 -22.71 5.39
CA LYS A 625 13.08 -21.67 5.36
C LYS A 625 13.87 -21.85 4.06
N ASP A 626 13.88 -20.82 3.23
CA ASP A 626 14.24 -20.87 1.81
C ASP A 626 13.33 -21.81 0.98
N SER A 627 12.25 -21.27 0.41
CA SER A 627 11.63 -21.87 -0.79
C SER A 627 12.53 -21.61 -2.02
N GLY A 628 13.80 -22.02 -1.91
CA GLY A 628 14.92 -21.55 -2.72
C GLY A 628 14.63 -21.64 -4.21
N VAL A 629 14.46 -20.49 -4.85
CA VAL A 629 14.25 -20.37 -6.28
C VAL A 629 15.57 -20.68 -6.99
N ILE A 630 15.82 -21.96 -7.22
CA ILE A 630 16.81 -22.42 -8.19
C ILE A 630 16.08 -23.24 -9.24
N ASN A 631 15.66 -22.54 -10.29
CA ASN A 631 15.38 -23.17 -11.58
C ASN A 631 16.59 -24.01 -11.99
N LYS A 632 16.36 -25.23 -12.50
CA LYS A 632 17.42 -26.08 -13.06
C LYS A 632 18.08 -25.36 -14.26
N SER A 633 19.21 -24.71 -14.00
CA SER A 633 20.18 -24.31 -15.00
C SER A 633 21.56 -24.79 -14.57
N THR A 634 22.28 -25.44 -15.48
CA THR A 634 23.53 -26.15 -15.19
C THR A 634 24.75 -25.24 -15.32
N SER A 635 25.44 -24.97 -14.21
CA SER A 635 26.88 -24.70 -14.18
C SER A 635 27.43 -24.89 -12.75
N GLY A 636 28.68 -25.36 -12.63
CA GLY A 636 29.26 -25.76 -11.35
C GLY A 636 30.11 -24.68 -10.67
N GLY A 637 30.13 -24.68 -9.33
CA GLY A 637 30.96 -23.81 -8.49
C GLY A 637 31.09 -24.39 -7.08
N SER A 638 32.24 -24.20 -6.43
CA SER A 638 32.64 -24.90 -5.20
C SER A 638 32.08 -24.29 -3.90
N SER A 639 31.89 -25.14 -2.88
CA SER A 639 31.36 -24.78 -1.55
C SER A 639 32.46 -24.67 -0.48
N PRO A 640 32.43 -23.64 0.38
CA PRO A 640 33.08 -23.63 1.70
C PRO A 640 32.08 -23.93 2.84
N LYS A 641 32.58 -24.57 3.92
CA LYS A 641 31.79 -24.95 5.11
C LYS A 641 31.97 -23.96 6.25
N THR A 642 30.89 -23.61 6.97
CA THR A 642 30.97 -22.96 8.30
C THR A 642 30.04 -23.66 9.30
N LYS A 643 30.43 -23.65 10.58
CA LYS A 643 29.87 -24.50 11.66
C LYS A 643 28.71 -23.82 12.39
N THR A 644 27.71 -24.62 12.76
CA THR A 644 26.65 -24.25 13.72
C THR A 644 27.14 -24.34 15.16
N THR A 645 26.79 -23.37 16.00
CA THR A 645 26.98 -23.43 17.46
C THR A 645 25.63 -23.26 18.17
N THR A 646 25.30 -24.18 19.07
CA THR A 646 24.00 -24.24 19.76
C THR A 646 24.13 -23.71 21.19
N ILE A 647 23.21 -22.85 21.65
CA ILE A 647 23.10 -22.44 23.06
C ILE A 647 21.72 -22.86 23.61
N LYS A 648 21.72 -23.37 24.84
CA LYS A 648 20.56 -23.96 25.53
C LYS A 648 19.63 -22.89 26.11
N LYS A 649 18.33 -23.20 26.10
CA LYS A 649 17.28 -22.49 26.85
C LYS A 649 17.06 -23.18 28.20
N THR A 650 16.92 -22.42 29.28
CA THR A 650 16.60 -22.94 30.63
C THR A 650 15.37 -22.22 31.16
N THR A 651 14.43 -22.96 31.76
CA THR A 651 13.16 -22.48 32.31
C THR A 651 13.14 -22.59 33.83
N THR A 652 12.53 -21.61 34.50
CA THR A 652 12.06 -21.76 35.89
C THR A 652 10.74 -21.00 36.10
N LYS A 653 10.07 -21.25 37.24
CA LYS A 653 8.60 -21.19 37.37
C LYS A 653 8.13 -20.11 38.36
N ALA A 654 6.90 -19.64 38.16
CA ALA A 654 6.26 -18.51 38.84
C ALA A 654 5.99 -18.66 40.35
N ALA A 655 5.74 -17.51 41.00
CA ALA A 655 5.07 -17.37 42.30
C ALA A 655 4.19 -16.09 42.31
N GLU A 656 3.10 -16.14 43.07
CA GLU A 656 2.10 -15.08 43.35
C GLU A 656 1.97 -14.93 44.90
N PRO A 657 1.21 -13.96 45.46
CA PRO A 657 1.13 -12.53 45.12
C PRO A 657 1.15 -11.63 46.38
N THR A 658 1.63 -10.40 46.30
CA THR A 658 1.42 -9.38 47.37
C THR A 658 1.34 -7.96 46.81
N SER A 659 0.33 -7.21 47.26
CA SER A 659 0.02 -5.81 46.93
C SER A 659 -0.39 -5.07 48.22
N PRO A 660 -0.51 -3.72 48.24
CA PRO A 660 0.19 -2.70 47.43
C PRO A 660 0.71 -1.50 48.27
N SER A 661 1.76 -0.78 47.84
CA SER A 661 1.89 0.68 48.04
C SER A 661 3.18 1.29 47.47
N SER A 662 3.11 1.81 46.25
CA SER A 662 3.84 3.00 45.78
C SER A 662 3.14 3.49 44.50
N SER A 663 3.18 4.79 44.21
CA SER A 663 2.61 5.31 42.98
C SER A 663 3.37 4.76 41.77
N CYS A 664 2.61 4.27 40.78
CA CYS A 664 3.12 4.04 39.44
C CYS A 664 2.01 4.39 38.46
N PHE A 665 2.35 5.28 37.51
CA PHE A 665 1.40 5.93 36.61
C PHE A 665 0.57 4.93 35.79
N ALA A 666 1.22 3.86 35.31
CA ALA A 666 0.67 2.85 34.41
C ALA A 666 -0.57 2.11 34.96
N THR A 667 -0.76 2.06 36.28
CA THR A 667 -1.99 1.49 36.88
C THR A 667 -3.26 2.26 36.52
N LYS A 668 -3.16 3.56 36.24
CA LYS A 668 -4.28 4.38 35.73
C LYS A 668 -4.60 4.09 34.26
N LEU A 669 -3.63 3.52 33.53
CA LEU A 669 -3.71 3.16 32.11
C LEU A 669 -4.06 1.67 31.91
N GLY A 670 -4.28 0.92 32.99
CA GLY A 670 -4.67 -0.50 32.96
C GLY A 670 -3.51 -1.50 32.99
N TYR A 671 -2.28 -1.05 33.17
CA TYR A 671 -1.07 -1.90 33.21
C TYR A 671 -0.56 -2.11 34.64
N GLY A 672 0.26 -3.15 34.84
CA GLY A 672 0.93 -3.41 36.11
C GLY A 672 2.10 -2.45 36.38
N CYS A 673 2.61 -2.44 37.61
CA CYS A 673 3.89 -1.81 37.93
C CYS A 673 5.02 -2.84 37.82
N CYS A 674 6.18 -2.42 37.32
CA CYS A 674 7.35 -3.29 37.27
C CYS A 674 7.88 -3.57 38.68
N THR A 675 8.47 -4.75 38.87
CA THR A 675 9.19 -5.12 40.09
C THR A 675 10.67 -4.72 40.03
N GLY A 676 11.21 -4.53 38.82
CA GLY A 676 12.53 -3.94 38.55
C GLY A 676 12.47 -2.48 38.08
N CYS A 677 13.66 -1.89 37.88
CA CYS A 677 13.88 -0.51 37.42
C CYS A 677 14.50 -0.44 36.01
N GLU A 678 14.39 -1.51 35.22
CA GLU A 678 14.95 -1.56 33.86
C GLU A 678 13.99 -0.91 32.86
N VAL A 679 14.39 0.22 32.29
CA VAL A 679 13.60 0.99 31.32
C VAL A 679 13.81 0.41 29.93
N ASN A 680 12.74 -0.12 29.32
CA ASN A 680 12.73 -0.58 27.92
C ASN A 680 12.23 0.51 26.96
N TYR A 681 11.39 1.43 27.44
CA TYR A 681 10.75 2.47 26.64
C TYR A 681 10.31 3.64 27.56
N THR A 682 10.21 4.85 27.03
CA THR A 682 9.70 6.02 27.77
C THR A 682 8.84 6.85 26.82
N ASP A 683 7.68 7.29 27.31
CA ASP A 683 6.75 8.18 26.61
C ASP A 683 6.28 9.33 27.51
N ASP A 684 5.26 10.06 27.07
CA ASP A 684 4.68 11.20 27.78
C ASP A 684 3.95 10.80 29.09
N ASP A 685 3.58 9.51 29.25
CA ASP A 685 2.95 8.99 30.46
C ASP A 685 3.99 8.55 31.50
N GLY A 686 5.14 8.00 31.05
CA GLY A 686 6.30 7.73 31.91
C GLY A 686 7.29 6.70 31.36
N ALA A 687 8.13 6.16 32.25
CA ALA A 687 9.08 5.10 31.91
C ALA A 687 8.43 3.70 32.05
N TRP A 688 8.67 2.83 31.06
CA TRP A 688 8.07 1.51 30.93
C TRP A 688 9.13 0.40 30.88
N GLY A 689 8.82 -0.73 31.51
CA GLY A 689 9.59 -1.98 31.43
C GLY A 689 8.74 -3.14 30.90
N ILE A 690 9.38 -4.27 30.60
CA ILE A 690 8.72 -5.49 30.13
C ILE A 690 9.04 -6.65 31.08
N GLU A 691 8.05 -7.10 31.85
CA GLU A 691 8.18 -8.23 32.77
C GLU A 691 7.28 -9.40 32.35
N ASN A 692 7.86 -10.60 32.25
CA ASN A 692 7.17 -11.82 31.79
C ASN A 692 6.44 -11.68 30.43
N GLY A 693 6.90 -10.76 29.58
CA GLY A 693 6.30 -10.48 28.27
C GLY A 693 5.11 -9.52 28.27
N ASN A 694 4.83 -8.85 29.41
CA ASN A 694 3.81 -7.82 29.51
C ASN A 694 4.45 -6.46 29.85
N TRP A 695 3.85 -5.39 29.34
CA TRP A 695 4.24 -4.01 29.68
C TRP A 695 3.86 -3.68 31.13
N CYS A 696 4.77 -2.97 31.80
CA CYS A 696 4.58 -2.45 33.14
C CYS A 696 5.17 -1.04 33.27
N GLY A 697 4.59 -0.20 34.12
CA GLY A 697 5.15 1.11 34.44
C GLY A 697 6.26 0.99 35.48
N ILE A 698 7.39 1.65 35.26
CA ILE A 698 8.49 1.73 36.20
C ILE A 698 8.01 2.57 37.41
N PRO A 699 8.10 2.04 38.65
CA PRO A 699 7.58 2.75 39.82
C PRO A 699 8.49 3.91 40.23
N ASP A 700 7.89 4.98 40.77
CA ASP A 700 8.59 6.22 41.16
C ASP A 700 9.78 5.97 42.12
N SER A 701 9.74 4.86 42.89
CA SER A 701 10.81 4.40 43.77
C SER A 701 12.15 4.08 43.07
N CYS A 702 12.13 3.93 41.75
CA CYS A 702 13.34 3.77 40.93
C CYS A 702 14.09 5.09 40.71
N ASN A 703 13.43 6.24 40.89
CA ASN A 703 14.03 7.56 40.77
C ASN A 703 14.63 7.98 42.11
N LYS A 704 15.94 7.79 42.26
CA LYS A 704 16.72 8.35 43.39
C LYS A 704 17.55 9.54 42.92
N GLU A 705 16.96 10.72 42.99
CA GLU A 705 17.70 11.99 42.98
C GLU A 705 18.29 12.29 44.37
N PRO A 706 19.39 13.07 44.44
CA PRO A 706 19.74 13.90 45.58
C PRO A 706 19.28 15.36 45.38
N GLU A 707 18.41 15.84 46.27
CA GLU A 707 17.97 17.24 46.45
C GLU A 707 19.03 18.15 47.12
N PRO A 708 18.87 19.50 47.21
CA PRO A 708 18.35 20.46 46.21
C PRO A 708 19.04 21.87 46.18
N GLU A 709 18.59 22.75 45.27
CA GLU A 709 18.72 24.25 45.20
C GLU A 709 20.11 24.89 44.92
N PRO A 710 20.20 26.15 44.36
CA PRO A 710 19.16 27.10 43.89
C PRO A 710 19.33 27.63 42.43
N GLU A 711 18.37 28.43 41.96
CA GLU A 711 18.44 29.29 40.74
C GLU A 711 19.31 30.58 40.95
N PRO A 712 19.58 31.44 39.91
CA PRO A 712 19.93 31.19 38.51
C PRO A 712 21.09 32.10 37.98
N VAL A 713 21.75 31.76 36.86
CA VAL A 713 22.56 32.73 36.06
C VAL A 713 22.48 32.41 34.55
N LYS A 714 22.34 33.44 33.70
CA LYS A 714 22.49 33.32 32.24
C LYS A 714 23.98 33.39 31.85
N ASP A 715 24.48 32.36 31.17
CA ASP A 715 25.81 32.36 30.52
C ASP A 715 25.70 33.15 29.20
N GLU A 716 26.09 34.43 29.19
CA GLU A 716 26.13 35.24 27.96
C GLU A 716 27.44 34.98 27.20
N CYS A 717 27.36 34.65 25.91
CA CYS A 717 28.55 34.57 25.04
C CYS A 717 28.56 35.72 24.03
N PHE A 718 29.71 36.39 23.94
CA PHE A 718 29.87 37.66 23.21
C PHE A 718 29.59 37.52 21.69
N ALA A 719 30.01 36.41 21.08
CA ALA A 719 29.97 36.20 19.64
C ALA A 719 28.55 36.18 19.03
N THR A 720 27.52 35.84 19.82
CA THR A 720 26.11 35.90 19.36
C THR A 720 25.69 37.31 18.95
N LYS A 721 26.25 38.35 19.60
CA LYS A 721 26.00 39.76 19.27
C LYS A 721 26.71 40.18 17.98
N LEU A 722 27.69 39.39 17.52
CA LEU A 722 28.45 39.58 16.29
C LEU A 722 27.98 38.65 15.14
N GLY A 723 26.95 37.82 15.38
CA GLY A 723 26.38 36.92 14.36
C GLY A 723 27.05 35.55 14.24
N TYR A 724 27.83 35.15 15.23
CA TYR A 724 28.49 33.84 15.29
C TYR A 724 27.98 33.03 16.48
N ASP A 725 27.95 31.70 16.34
CA ASP A 725 27.52 30.79 17.41
C ASP A 725 28.53 30.77 18.58
N CYS A 726 28.08 30.31 19.74
CA CYS A 726 28.97 30.02 20.87
C CYS A 726 29.57 28.62 20.71
N CYS A 727 30.86 28.46 20.98
CA CYS A 727 31.49 27.15 20.93
C CYS A 727 30.85 26.20 21.96
N SER A 728 30.71 24.94 21.57
CA SER A 728 30.31 23.83 22.43
C SER A 728 31.43 23.48 23.41
N GLY A 729 32.68 23.52 22.93
CA GLY A 729 33.91 23.34 23.71
C GLY A 729 34.60 24.65 24.10
N CYS A 730 35.76 24.49 24.74
CA CYS A 730 36.57 25.56 25.30
C CYS A 730 37.92 25.76 24.58
N ASP A 731 38.09 25.16 23.40
CA ASP A 731 39.33 25.16 22.64
C ASP A 731 39.50 26.50 21.89
N VAL A 732 40.41 27.33 22.37
CA VAL A 732 40.71 28.66 21.80
C VAL A 732 41.63 28.51 20.59
N ASN A 733 41.12 28.80 19.39
CA ASN A 733 41.88 28.90 18.14
C ASN A 733 42.47 30.29 17.92
N TYR A 734 41.82 31.36 18.42
CA TYR A 734 42.21 32.76 18.20
C TYR A 734 41.67 33.67 19.32
N THR A 735 42.22 34.87 19.48
CA THR A 735 41.73 35.87 20.44
C THR A 735 42.02 37.27 19.94
N ASP A 736 41.04 38.15 20.05
CA ASP A 736 41.10 39.57 19.64
C ASP A 736 40.46 40.49 20.69
N ASP A 737 40.17 41.74 20.30
CA ASP A 737 39.58 42.75 21.18
C ASP A 737 38.09 42.48 21.53
N ASP A 738 37.41 41.58 20.79
CA ASP A 738 36.03 41.18 21.05
C ASP A 738 35.95 39.95 21.99
N GLY A 739 36.88 39.01 21.87
CA GLY A 739 37.01 37.89 22.81
C GLY A 739 37.85 36.70 22.32
N ALA A 740 37.67 35.54 22.96
CA ALA A 740 38.32 34.29 22.56
C ALA A 740 37.43 33.48 21.60
N TRP A 741 38.03 32.93 20.55
CA TRP A 741 37.33 32.29 19.44
C TRP A 741 37.83 30.86 19.22
N GLY A 742 36.91 29.93 18.97
CA GLY A 742 37.18 28.55 18.55
C GLY A 742 36.71 28.29 17.12
N ILE A 743 37.00 27.10 16.59
CA ILE A 743 36.51 26.64 15.28
C ILE A 743 35.81 25.29 15.43
N GLU A 744 34.48 25.27 15.28
CA GLU A 744 33.66 24.07 15.30
C GLU A 744 33.02 23.81 13.93
N ASN A 745 33.11 22.58 13.43
CA ASN A 745 32.62 22.18 12.11
C ASN A 745 33.11 23.06 10.93
N GLY A 746 34.28 23.71 11.09
CA GLY A 746 34.87 24.61 10.10
C GLY A 746 34.39 26.07 10.17
N ASN A 747 33.51 26.41 11.12
CA ASN A 747 33.01 27.77 11.34
C ASN A 747 33.59 28.37 12.62
N TRP A 748 33.77 29.69 12.63
CA TRP A 748 34.19 30.42 13.83
C TRP A 748 33.06 30.50 14.86
N CYS A 749 33.40 30.32 16.13
CA CYS A 749 32.49 30.42 17.25
C CYS A 749 33.14 31.18 18.43
N GLY A 750 32.33 31.83 19.27
CA GLY A 750 32.82 32.50 20.49
C GLY A 750 32.94 31.54 21.67
N ILE A 751 34.10 31.55 22.31
CA ILE A 751 34.36 30.79 23.53
C ILE A 751 33.59 31.46 24.68
N LYS A 752 32.85 30.66 25.46
CA LYS A 752 32.02 31.14 26.58
C LYS A 752 32.90 31.55 27.77
N ASP A 753 32.45 32.50 28.57
CA ASP A 753 33.20 32.95 29.75
C ASP A 753 33.48 31.79 30.74
N SER A 754 32.54 30.83 30.81
CA SER A 754 32.63 29.56 31.53
C SER A 754 33.84 28.66 31.16
N CYS A 755 34.53 28.93 30.05
CA CYS A 755 35.71 28.19 29.59
C CYS A 755 37.06 28.69 30.15
N SER A 756 37.07 29.73 30.96
CA SER A 756 38.29 30.48 31.34
C SER A 756 39.16 29.82 32.44
N SER A 757 39.26 28.48 32.45
CA SER A 757 40.08 27.70 33.41
C SER A 757 41.00 26.68 32.71
N THR A 758 42.29 27.00 32.63
CA THR A 758 43.39 26.17 32.09
C THR A 758 44.14 25.43 33.22
N PRO A 759 45.08 24.47 32.95
CA PRO A 759 45.31 23.64 31.75
C PRO A 759 45.67 22.14 32.01
N SER A 760 45.68 21.31 30.93
CA SER A 760 46.53 20.09 30.74
C SER A 760 46.25 18.84 31.62
N THR A 761 46.44 17.56 31.23
CA THR A 761 47.14 16.91 30.09
C THR A 761 46.48 15.54 29.80
N LYS A 762 46.27 15.10 28.54
CA LYS A 762 45.94 13.69 28.22
C LYS A 762 47.22 12.91 27.91
N CYS A 763 47.39 11.69 28.44
CA CYS A 763 48.60 10.90 28.17
C CYS A 763 48.44 9.99 26.93
N PHE A 764 49.56 9.65 26.32
CA PHE A 764 49.64 9.10 24.96
C PHE A 764 49.11 7.65 24.80
N SER A 765 48.95 6.90 25.89
CA SER A 765 48.60 5.47 25.83
C SER A 765 47.11 5.19 25.83
N GLU A 766 46.27 6.19 26.14
CA GLU A 766 44.81 6.03 26.12
C GLU A 766 44.24 6.05 24.69
N PRO A 767 43.20 5.25 24.39
CA PRO A 767 42.41 4.45 25.33
C PRO A 767 42.95 3.03 25.58
N ASP A 768 43.92 2.57 24.80
CA ASP A 768 44.31 1.15 24.75
C ASP A 768 45.03 0.67 26.03
N TYR A 769 45.78 1.56 26.70
CA TYR A 769 46.41 1.31 28.00
C TYR A 769 46.33 2.54 28.92
N PRO A 770 46.07 2.36 30.23
CA PRO A 770 45.92 3.47 31.16
C PRO A 770 47.23 4.25 31.37
N CYS A 771 47.13 5.48 31.86
CA CYS A 771 48.29 6.29 32.25
C CYS A 771 48.91 5.82 33.57
N CYS A 772 50.24 5.74 33.65
CA CYS A 772 50.94 5.40 34.88
C CYS A 772 50.88 6.57 35.90
N PRO A 773 50.71 6.31 37.21
CA PRO A 773 50.90 7.30 38.25
C PRO A 773 52.34 7.85 38.26
N SER A 774 52.47 9.12 38.64
CA SER A 774 53.75 9.83 38.70
C SER A 774 54.78 9.10 39.59
N GLY A 775 56.00 8.95 39.09
CA GLY A 775 57.07 8.22 39.78
C GLY A 775 57.15 6.72 39.47
N THR A 776 56.27 6.18 38.62
CA THR A 776 56.41 4.82 38.07
C THR A 776 57.72 4.69 37.30
N ALA A 777 58.51 3.66 37.59
CA ALA A 777 59.78 3.42 36.90
C ALA A 777 59.54 2.91 35.47
N THR A 778 60.22 3.51 34.49
CA THR A 778 60.19 3.06 33.09
C THR A 778 60.81 1.66 32.98
N VAL A 779 60.03 0.69 32.48
CA VAL A 779 60.47 -0.69 32.23
C VAL A 779 60.77 -0.94 30.75
N TYR A 780 60.19 -0.13 29.86
CA TYR A 780 60.35 -0.20 28.42
C TYR A 780 60.09 1.18 27.79
N THR A 781 60.69 1.45 26.62
CA THR A 781 60.47 2.69 25.87
C THR A 781 60.44 2.35 24.38
N ASP A 782 59.48 2.90 23.66
CA ASP A 782 59.33 2.75 22.20
C ASP A 782 59.11 4.11 21.52
N GLU A 783 58.64 4.08 20.27
CA GLU A 783 58.37 5.27 19.44
C GLU A 783 57.14 6.08 19.92
N SER A 784 56.27 5.49 20.75
CA SER A 784 55.08 6.14 21.31
C SER A 784 55.37 6.79 22.66
N GLY A 785 56.23 6.19 23.49
CA GLY A 785 56.68 6.80 24.73
C GLY A 785 57.36 5.86 25.72
N ALA A 786 57.44 6.32 26.98
CA ALA A 786 57.95 5.54 28.10
C ALA A 786 56.82 4.73 28.75
N TRP A 787 57.08 3.45 29.05
CA TRP A 787 56.09 2.50 29.56
C TRP A 787 56.44 2.00 30.95
N GLY A 788 55.43 1.90 31.81
CA GLY A 788 55.47 1.29 33.14
C GLY A 788 54.65 0.01 33.20
N VAL A 789 54.78 -0.73 34.31
CA VAL A 789 53.94 -1.92 34.61
C VAL A 789 53.42 -1.82 36.04
N ILE A 790 52.12 -2.01 36.22
CA ILE A 790 51.42 -1.90 37.51
C ILE A 790 50.44 -3.06 37.62
N ASN A 791 50.46 -3.79 38.74
CA ASN A 791 49.64 -4.98 38.96
C ASN A 791 49.74 -6.06 37.85
N ASN A 792 50.89 -6.10 37.14
CA ASN A 792 51.19 -6.89 35.94
C ASN A 792 50.59 -6.42 34.60
N ASP A 793 49.90 -5.27 34.57
CA ASP A 793 49.38 -4.65 33.34
C ASP A 793 50.25 -3.45 32.90
N TRP A 794 50.29 -3.18 31.60
CA TRP A 794 51.08 -2.09 31.01
C TRP A 794 50.38 -0.73 31.12
N CYS A 795 51.16 0.33 31.32
CA CYS A 795 50.68 1.71 31.35
C CYS A 795 51.65 2.69 30.66
N GLY A 796 51.15 3.80 30.12
CA GLY A 796 51.97 4.86 29.52
C GLY A 796 52.37 5.94 30.53
N ILE A 797 53.65 6.30 30.59
CA ILE A 797 54.17 7.35 31.48
C ILE A 797 54.09 8.69 30.75
N SER A 798 53.23 9.61 31.22
CA SER A 798 53.20 10.99 30.74
C SER A 798 54.54 11.70 31.02
N ALA A 799 55.09 12.37 30.01
CA ALA A 799 56.31 13.17 30.11
C ALA A 799 56.10 14.47 30.92
#